data_AF-A0ABD3Q7Y1-F1
#
_entry.id   AF-A0ABD3Q7Y1-F1
#
_cell.length_a   1.000
_cell.length_b   1.000
_cell.length_c   1.000
_cell.angle_alpha   90.00
_cell.angle_beta   90.00
_cell.angle_gamma   90.00
#
_symmetry.space_group_name_H-M   'P 1'
#
loop_
_entity.id
_entity.type
_entity.pdbx_description
1 polymer ?
#
loop_
_entity_poly.entity_id
_entity_poly.type
_entity_poly.pdbx_seq_one_letter_code
_entity_poly.pdbx_strand_id
1 'polypeptide(L)'
;MQSSSQTRNLYNDSVSSDQKNQLIEKSLEYLYGSKDHKLLGMKQILALCQDLDAPAYLIENHQLMSALTRLYGEDDLMIEMSFAISKLFLAFSMVNEYHEILSNFRVGALTLRAVALELRRAHHRRKPPVVVASSDLASPTYSYSFSNKQEILLSVCCNILCHIADDYSALRKMIKKSLVTMLGHCLDIQATDLLTSVLCLLIKASIFEETAVELLRGESLAIEKLVSLLHVSKVNELAVRVLFNLSFNVECAHLISSKSIHSPIIKMLRNKSTYAPACKLAYHLSSNEDNRFFFVTAGISSALMDLLREISPRGRMDEVLSGLLVNLTLHPLCAEEILLHNGERVTNIFRIIKQSNSHCDIQVLLKVIRNLSQWTTELQYRLHKALILGDSRPLEGWVKRAETYWSSTESNQESSDSDKSNFIQNSIIYWEHHFWDAHIEFLLQSALHCENDDLLVEWIRILTNITKDDLPAGLQWHDLLFDNNCKIVRLCRRILDSDKTENLRDDLKLEVTIWLGELCASKECSHWIASSNLIDAMHDKLIQCAALVDGSEEMLLQLLLSYKQFMMYEETRFQVIGGGGVVEAMLSCLTKGHAVKRTAEECLVLIEDFERDQDCVLGSSGMAIKCIRYEALVEQIIY
;
A
#
# COMPACT_ATOMS: atom_id res chain seq x y z
N MET A 1 54.38 -31.08 -26.12
CA MET A 1 55.52 -31.67 -25.41
C MET A 1 55.76 -30.87 -24.13
N GLN A 2 55.53 -31.54 -22.99
CA GLN A 2 56.03 -31.28 -21.63
C GLN A 2 56.29 -29.82 -21.19
N SER A 3 55.40 -29.27 -20.35
CA SER A 3 55.78 -28.56 -19.12
C SER A 3 54.54 -28.18 -18.28
N SER A 4 53.99 -29.12 -17.51
CA SER A 4 52.98 -28.80 -16.49
C SER A 4 52.76 -29.98 -15.55
N SER A 5 53.70 -30.22 -14.63
CA SER A 5 53.51 -31.24 -13.59
C SER A 5 54.45 -31.04 -12.38
N GLN A 6 54.62 -29.81 -11.92
CA GLN A 6 55.27 -29.53 -10.63
C GLN A 6 54.66 -28.31 -9.94
N THR A 7 53.42 -28.43 -9.46
CA THR A 7 52.92 -27.73 -8.24
C THR A 7 51.46 -28.08 -8.00
N ARG A 8 51.22 -29.04 -7.09
CA ARG A 8 50.03 -29.24 -6.23
C ARG A 8 49.94 -30.72 -5.84
N ASN A 9 50.68 -31.09 -4.79
CA ASN A 9 50.44 -32.31 -4.01
C ASN A 9 50.83 -31.99 -2.55
N LEU A 10 50.10 -31.04 -1.98
CA LEU A 10 50.01 -30.78 -0.54
C LEU A 10 48.50 -30.66 -0.29
N TYR A 11 47.98 -31.40 0.69
CA TYR A 11 46.56 -31.67 1.00
C TYR A 11 45.96 -32.91 0.34
N ASN A 12 46.24 -34.08 0.92
CA ASN A 12 45.24 -35.13 1.16
C ASN A 12 45.85 -36.26 2.01
N ASP A 13 45.94 -36.03 3.32
CA ASP A 13 45.92 -37.12 4.30
C ASP A 13 44.54 -37.08 4.96
N SER A 14 43.54 -37.69 4.31
CA SER A 14 42.26 -37.96 4.94
C SER A 14 42.48 -38.97 6.06
N VAL A 15 42.12 -38.62 7.30
CA VAL A 15 42.24 -39.51 8.46
C VAL A 15 41.44 -40.79 8.17
N SER A 16 42.06 -41.96 8.31
CA SER A 16 41.39 -43.25 8.10
C SER A 16 40.17 -43.40 9.03
N SER A 17 39.12 -44.10 8.59
CA SER A 17 37.91 -44.37 9.40
C SER A 17 38.24 -44.96 10.77
N ASP A 18 39.26 -45.82 10.85
CA ASP A 18 39.69 -46.47 12.09
C ASP A 18 40.35 -45.48 13.06
N GLN A 19 41.13 -44.53 12.53
CA GLN A 19 41.73 -43.47 13.32
C GLN A 19 40.67 -42.48 13.84
N LYS A 20 39.65 -42.19 13.02
CA LYS A 20 38.48 -41.39 13.47
C LYS A 20 37.75 -42.07 14.60
N ASN A 21 37.54 -43.38 14.53
CA ASN A 21 36.89 -44.17 15.59
C ASN A 21 37.66 -44.15 16.90
N GLN A 22 38.96 -44.41 16.87
CA GLN A 22 39.79 -44.37 18.08
C GLN A 22 39.79 -42.98 18.72
N LEU A 23 39.79 -41.93 17.90
CA LEU A 23 39.69 -40.56 18.39
C LEU A 23 38.33 -40.26 19.03
N ILE A 24 37.23 -40.78 18.46
CA ILE A 24 35.88 -40.63 19.04
C ILE A 24 35.78 -41.38 20.36
N GLU A 25 36.24 -42.63 20.44
CA GLU A 25 36.23 -43.43 21.68
C GLU A 25 37.02 -42.74 22.79
N LYS A 26 38.24 -42.28 22.48
CA LYS A 26 39.06 -41.52 23.43
C LYS A 26 38.40 -40.20 23.85
N SER A 27 37.76 -39.52 22.90
CA SER A 27 37.03 -38.28 23.20
C SER A 27 35.82 -38.55 24.09
N LEU A 28 35.10 -39.66 23.86
CA LEU A 28 33.99 -40.10 24.69
C LEU A 28 34.43 -40.31 26.14
N GLU A 29 35.56 -41.00 26.38
CA GLU A 29 36.12 -41.15 27.73
C GLU A 29 36.35 -39.78 28.41
N TYR A 30 36.93 -38.83 27.68
CA TYR A 30 37.14 -37.47 28.19
C TYR A 30 35.83 -36.74 28.52
N LEU A 31 34.73 -36.99 27.80
CA LEU A 31 33.42 -36.39 28.08
C LEU A 31 32.80 -36.84 29.42
N TYR A 32 33.26 -37.96 30.00
CA TYR A 32 32.85 -38.41 31.34
C TYR A 32 33.82 -37.97 32.45
N GLY A 33 34.94 -37.32 32.09
CA GLY A 33 35.98 -36.88 33.03
C GLY A 33 35.71 -35.55 33.73
N SER A 34 36.79 -34.93 34.24
CA SER A 34 36.76 -33.59 34.85
C SER A 34 36.42 -32.50 33.82
N LYS A 35 36.11 -31.28 34.29
CA LYS A 35 35.76 -30.14 33.42
C LYS A 35 36.80 -29.87 32.32
N ASP A 36 38.07 -29.96 32.64
CA ASP A 36 39.16 -29.76 31.66
C ASP A 36 39.27 -30.90 30.65
N HIS A 37 39.07 -32.14 31.11
CA HIS A 37 39.01 -33.30 30.22
C HIS A 37 37.83 -33.19 29.25
N LYS A 38 36.63 -32.84 29.74
CA LYS A 38 35.45 -32.64 28.91
C LYS A 38 35.71 -31.64 27.77
N LEU A 39 36.35 -30.51 28.10
CA LEU A 39 36.70 -29.49 27.09
C LEU A 39 37.75 -29.98 26.10
N LEU A 40 38.75 -30.74 26.56
CA LEU A 40 39.77 -31.34 25.69
C LEU A 40 39.15 -32.35 24.70
N GLY A 41 38.29 -33.25 25.19
CA GLY A 41 37.56 -34.20 24.35
C GLY A 41 36.69 -33.49 23.31
N MET A 42 36.00 -32.41 23.70
CA MET A 42 35.20 -31.63 22.76
C MET A 42 36.04 -30.94 21.69
N LYS A 43 37.22 -30.42 22.03
CA LYS A 43 38.16 -29.84 21.05
C LYS A 43 38.67 -30.89 20.07
N GLN A 44 38.91 -32.12 20.53
CA GLN A 44 39.31 -33.23 19.65
C GLN A 44 38.19 -33.58 18.67
N ILE A 45 36.94 -33.64 19.13
CA ILE A 45 35.77 -33.86 18.27
C ILE A 45 35.62 -32.73 17.24
N LEU A 46 35.72 -31.47 17.65
CA LEU A 46 35.64 -30.33 16.73
C LEU A 46 36.77 -30.31 15.69
N ALA A 47 37.97 -30.80 16.05
CA ALA A 47 39.08 -30.91 15.12
C ALA A 47 38.80 -31.93 14.00
N LEU A 48 38.01 -32.98 14.28
CA LEU A 48 37.59 -33.95 13.26
C LEU A 48 36.70 -33.30 12.19
N CYS A 49 35.92 -32.28 12.54
CA CYS A 49 35.07 -31.56 11.58
C CYS A 49 35.84 -30.73 10.54
N GLN A 50 37.19 -30.71 10.58
CA GLN A 50 38.01 -30.15 9.49
C GLN A 50 38.00 -31.04 8.24
N ASP A 51 37.66 -32.32 8.39
CA ASP A 51 37.47 -33.27 7.30
C ASP A 51 36.02 -33.22 6.78
N LEU A 52 35.84 -33.23 5.46
CA LEU A 52 34.55 -33.02 4.78
C LEU A 52 33.52 -34.11 5.13
N ASP A 53 33.96 -35.36 5.31
CA ASP A 53 33.07 -36.50 5.57
C ASP A 53 32.83 -36.74 7.07
N ALA A 54 33.57 -36.07 7.95
CA ALA A 54 33.49 -36.30 9.38
C ALA A 54 32.12 -35.95 10.00
N PRO A 55 31.40 -34.88 9.60
CA PRO A 55 30.10 -34.56 10.18
C PRO A 55 29.06 -35.68 10.05
N ALA A 56 29.01 -36.33 8.88
CA ALA A 56 28.14 -37.49 8.63
C ALA A 56 28.46 -38.64 9.61
N TYR A 57 29.76 -38.92 9.76
CA TYR A 57 30.23 -39.97 10.65
C TYR A 57 29.93 -39.69 12.14
N LEU A 58 30.09 -38.42 12.56
CA LEU A 58 29.91 -38.02 13.95
C LEU A 58 28.43 -38.01 14.36
N ILE A 59 27.54 -37.56 13.48
CA ILE A 59 26.11 -37.47 13.79
C ILE A 59 25.43 -38.85 13.84
N GLU A 60 25.89 -39.81 13.03
CA GLU A 60 25.40 -41.19 13.04
C GLU A 60 25.84 -41.95 14.30
N ASN A 61 26.90 -41.49 14.98
CA ASN A 61 27.35 -42.11 16.22
C ASN A 61 26.39 -41.79 17.39
N HIS A 62 25.47 -42.71 17.64
CA HIS A 62 24.44 -42.56 18.68
C HIS A 62 25.04 -42.38 20.10
N GLN A 63 26.16 -43.03 20.42
CA GLN A 63 26.79 -42.88 21.74
C GLN A 63 27.35 -41.48 21.94
N LEU A 64 28.01 -40.94 20.91
CA LEU A 64 28.51 -39.57 20.90
C LEU A 64 27.37 -38.57 21.00
N MET A 65 26.33 -38.70 20.18
CA MET A 65 25.17 -37.81 20.23
C MET A 65 24.45 -37.85 21.59
N SER A 66 24.30 -39.03 22.18
CA SER A 66 23.74 -39.20 23.53
C SER A 66 24.60 -38.53 24.61
N ALA A 67 25.93 -38.71 24.55
CA ALA A 67 26.86 -38.09 25.48
C ALA A 67 26.84 -36.56 25.37
N LEU A 68 26.87 -36.02 24.16
CA LEU A 68 26.87 -34.59 23.87
C LEU A 68 25.56 -33.93 24.31
N THR A 69 24.41 -34.51 24.00
CA THR A 69 23.10 -33.94 24.38
C THR A 69 22.85 -34.00 25.88
N ARG A 70 23.27 -35.08 26.55
CA ARG A 70 23.27 -35.15 28.02
C ARG A 70 24.12 -34.04 28.63
N LEU A 71 25.34 -33.86 28.13
CA LEU A 71 26.27 -32.83 28.61
C LEU A 71 25.78 -31.42 28.35
N TYR A 72 25.18 -31.16 27.18
CA TYR A 72 24.59 -29.87 26.82
C TYR A 72 23.39 -29.50 27.71
N GLY A 73 22.74 -30.50 28.32
CA GLY A 73 21.63 -30.32 29.25
C GLY A 73 22.01 -30.06 30.71
N GLU A 74 23.30 -30.04 31.07
CA GLU A 74 23.77 -29.73 32.43
C GLU A 74 23.59 -28.22 32.76
N ASP A 75 22.99 -27.89 33.92
CA ASP A 75 22.75 -26.48 34.31
C ASP A 75 24.02 -25.68 34.61
N ASP A 76 25.03 -26.36 35.16
CA ASP A 76 26.32 -25.79 35.54
C ASP A 76 27.36 -25.83 34.41
N LEU A 77 26.90 -26.02 33.16
CA LEU A 77 27.77 -26.07 31.99
C LEU A 77 28.46 -24.72 31.79
N MET A 78 29.79 -24.78 31.64
CA MET A 78 30.62 -23.62 31.36
C MET A 78 30.33 -23.07 29.97
N ILE A 79 30.41 -21.74 29.80
CA ILE A 79 30.11 -21.08 28.53
C ILE A 79 31.01 -21.57 27.40
N GLU A 80 32.29 -21.83 27.66
CA GLU A 80 33.23 -22.39 26.68
C GLU A 80 32.81 -23.78 26.19
N MET A 81 32.26 -24.61 27.09
CA MET A 81 31.81 -25.94 26.75
C MET A 81 30.48 -25.89 25.99
N SER A 82 29.54 -25.07 26.44
CA SER A 82 28.29 -24.79 25.72
C SER A 82 28.60 -24.35 24.29
N PHE A 83 29.49 -23.37 24.12
CA PHE A 83 29.94 -22.89 22.82
C PHE A 83 30.57 -23.96 21.94
N ALA A 84 31.41 -24.82 22.51
CA ALA A 84 32.04 -25.91 21.75
C ALA A 84 30.99 -26.93 21.25
N ILE A 85 30.02 -27.31 22.09
CA ILE A 85 28.93 -28.21 21.70
C ILE A 85 28.02 -27.53 20.66
N SER A 86 27.62 -26.28 20.89
CA SER A 86 26.77 -25.53 19.95
C SER A 86 27.45 -25.36 18.59
N LYS A 87 28.78 -25.20 18.53
CA LYS A 87 29.50 -25.18 17.24
C LYS A 87 29.35 -26.48 16.45
N LEU A 88 29.47 -27.62 17.12
CA LEU A 88 29.29 -28.91 16.47
C LEU A 88 27.84 -29.07 15.98
N PHE A 89 26.86 -28.75 16.83
CA PHE A 89 25.45 -28.79 16.46
C PHE A 89 25.09 -27.79 15.36
N LEU A 90 25.75 -26.63 15.31
CA LEU A 90 25.61 -25.69 14.20
C LEU A 90 26.06 -26.33 12.89
N ALA A 91 27.23 -26.96 12.86
CA ALA A 91 27.72 -27.67 11.68
C ALA A 91 26.73 -28.75 11.22
N PHE A 92 26.17 -29.53 12.16
CA PHE A 92 25.13 -30.51 11.82
C PHE A 92 23.84 -29.87 11.30
N SER A 93 23.41 -28.77 11.91
CA SER A 93 22.16 -28.10 11.52
C SER A 93 22.20 -27.49 10.12
N MET A 94 23.38 -27.26 9.53
CA MET A 94 23.51 -26.74 8.16
C MET A 94 23.12 -27.76 7.09
N VAL A 95 22.96 -29.03 7.45
CA VAL A 95 22.61 -30.14 6.55
C VAL A 95 21.18 -30.59 6.86
N ASN A 96 20.28 -30.47 5.89
CA ASN A 96 18.84 -30.70 6.10
C ASN A 96 18.53 -32.16 6.44
N GLU A 97 19.28 -33.10 5.87
CA GLU A 97 19.18 -34.54 6.11
C GLU A 97 19.40 -34.91 7.58
N TYR A 98 20.10 -34.06 8.34
CA TYR A 98 20.41 -34.28 9.74
C TYR A 98 19.32 -33.76 10.69
N HIS A 99 18.37 -32.96 10.21
CA HIS A 99 17.38 -32.31 11.07
C HIS A 99 16.48 -33.30 11.82
N GLU A 100 16.14 -34.43 11.20
CA GLU A 100 15.37 -35.49 11.87
C GLU A 100 16.17 -36.10 13.03
N ILE A 101 17.46 -36.41 12.81
CA ILE A 101 18.36 -36.94 13.83
C ILE A 101 18.51 -35.92 14.99
N LEU A 102 18.76 -34.65 14.66
CA LEU A 102 18.86 -33.57 15.65
C LEU A 102 17.57 -33.41 16.47
N SER A 103 16.42 -33.57 15.82
CA SER A 103 15.11 -33.55 16.49
C SER A 103 14.93 -34.75 17.44
N ASN A 104 15.32 -35.97 17.02
CA ASN A 104 15.27 -37.18 17.84
C ASN A 104 16.14 -37.06 19.09
N PHE A 105 17.33 -36.46 18.97
CA PHE A 105 18.21 -36.13 20.09
C PHE A 105 17.81 -34.85 20.86
N ARG A 106 16.69 -34.22 20.52
CA ARG A 106 16.15 -33.02 21.17
C ARG A 106 17.11 -31.82 21.15
N VAL A 107 17.98 -31.72 20.16
CA VAL A 107 18.98 -30.65 20.04
C VAL A 107 18.33 -29.27 20.02
N GLY A 108 17.20 -29.10 19.32
CA GLY A 108 16.45 -27.84 19.30
C GLY A 108 15.95 -27.42 20.69
N ALA A 109 15.42 -28.37 21.47
CA ALA A 109 14.92 -28.08 22.83
C ALA A 109 16.06 -27.73 23.80
N LEU A 110 17.21 -28.41 23.69
CA LEU A 110 18.40 -28.10 24.48
C LEU A 110 19.00 -26.73 24.08
N THR A 111 18.98 -26.40 22.79
CA THR A 111 19.47 -25.11 22.30
C THR A 111 18.59 -23.95 22.77
N LEU A 112 17.26 -24.12 22.78
CA LEU A 112 16.35 -23.15 23.42
C LEU A 112 16.67 -22.96 24.91
N ARG A 113 16.95 -24.05 25.64
CA ARG A 113 17.32 -23.97 27.06
C ARG A 113 18.64 -23.24 27.25
N ALA A 114 19.63 -23.44 26.38
CA ALA A 114 20.89 -22.72 26.41
C ALA A 114 20.69 -21.20 26.22
N VAL A 115 19.85 -20.79 25.27
CA VAL A 115 19.45 -19.38 25.08
C VAL A 115 18.78 -18.83 26.34
N ALA A 116 17.78 -19.55 26.88
CA ALA A 116 17.08 -19.15 28.10
C ALA A 116 18.02 -18.98 29.29
N LEU A 117 19.00 -19.88 29.45
CA LEU A 117 19.98 -19.85 30.52
C LEU A 117 20.88 -18.61 30.41
N GLU A 118 21.38 -18.30 29.22
CA GLU A 118 22.23 -17.12 29.02
C GLU A 118 21.46 -15.81 29.20
N LEU A 119 20.21 -15.74 28.74
CA LEU A 119 19.33 -14.60 29.02
C LEU A 119 19.07 -14.43 30.53
N ARG A 120 18.82 -15.52 31.26
CA ARG A 120 18.68 -15.49 32.73
C ARG A 120 19.96 -15.05 33.43
N ARG A 121 21.13 -15.57 33.00
CA ARG A 121 22.44 -15.18 33.53
C ARG A 121 22.71 -13.69 33.30
N ALA A 122 22.35 -13.15 32.14
CA ALA A 122 22.46 -11.73 31.85
C ALA A 122 21.46 -10.89 32.67
N HIS A 123 20.23 -11.37 32.86
CA HIS A 123 19.22 -10.70 33.68
C HIS A 123 19.68 -10.55 35.14
N HIS A 124 20.32 -11.57 35.72
CA HIS A 124 20.87 -11.49 37.08
C HIS A 124 22.05 -10.51 37.21
N ARG A 125 22.70 -10.15 36.10
CA ARG A 125 23.77 -9.14 36.03
C ARG A 125 23.26 -7.75 35.67
N ARG A 126 21.93 -7.54 35.63
CA ARG A 126 21.33 -6.22 35.39
C ARG A 126 21.88 -5.22 36.41
N LYS A 127 22.48 -4.15 35.91
CA LYS A 127 22.74 -2.97 36.73
C LYS A 127 21.42 -2.23 36.94
N PRO A 128 21.19 -1.60 38.12
CA PRO A 128 20.02 -0.76 38.32
C PRO A 128 19.97 0.35 37.25
N PRO A 129 18.77 0.82 36.87
CA PRO A 129 18.61 1.83 35.83
C PRO A 129 19.42 3.09 36.18
N VAL A 130 20.24 3.55 35.24
CA VAL A 130 20.85 4.88 35.32
C VAL A 130 19.75 5.86 34.97
N VAL A 131 19.27 6.62 35.97
CA VAL A 131 18.35 7.74 35.72
C VAL A 131 19.14 8.80 34.97
N VAL A 132 18.97 8.88 33.65
CA VAL A 132 19.45 10.01 32.87
C VAL A 132 18.47 11.15 33.18
N ALA A 133 18.92 12.12 33.96
CA ALA A 133 18.16 13.33 34.29
C ALA A 133 18.03 14.23 33.06
N SER A 134 17.23 13.83 32.08
CA SER A 134 16.75 14.69 31.00
C SER A 134 15.60 14.01 30.24
N SER A 135 14.42 14.64 30.31
CA SER A 135 13.13 14.32 29.68
C SER A 135 12.18 13.39 30.46
N ASP A 136 11.02 13.94 30.83
CA ASP A 136 9.92 13.33 31.62
C ASP A 136 9.10 12.25 30.86
N LEU A 137 9.70 11.56 29.89
CA LEU A 137 9.05 10.47 29.12
C LEU A 137 9.95 9.25 28.86
N ALA A 138 11.15 9.18 29.46
CA ALA A 138 12.04 8.05 29.28
C ALA A 138 11.59 6.84 30.13
N SER A 139 10.99 5.84 29.48
CA SER A 139 10.81 4.52 30.08
C SER A 139 12.17 3.94 30.50
N PRO A 140 12.28 3.33 31.69
CA PRO A 140 13.55 2.80 32.19
C PRO A 140 14.08 1.74 31.22
N THR A 141 15.12 2.09 30.48
CA THR A 141 15.74 1.16 29.53
C THR A 141 16.73 0.30 30.29
N TYR A 142 16.38 -0.96 30.55
CA TYR A 142 17.28 -1.92 31.17
C TYR A 142 18.35 -2.33 30.15
N SER A 143 19.56 -1.77 30.29
CA SER A 143 20.72 -2.23 29.53
C SER A 143 21.21 -3.55 30.11
N TYR A 144 21.02 -4.64 29.37
CA TYR A 144 21.67 -5.91 29.68
C TYR A 144 23.14 -5.83 29.28
N SER A 145 24.05 -6.20 30.19
CA SER A 145 25.46 -6.34 29.87
C SER A 145 25.74 -7.80 29.50
N PHE A 146 25.85 -8.08 28.21
CA PHE A 146 26.36 -9.36 27.71
C PHE A 146 27.88 -9.27 27.54
N SER A 147 28.58 -10.40 27.74
CA SER A 147 29.98 -10.50 27.32
C SER A 147 30.06 -10.93 25.85
N ASN A 148 31.13 -10.57 25.12
CA ASN A 148 31.32 -10.99 23.74
C ASN A 148 31.17 -12.51 23.55
N LYS A 149 31.62 -13.32 24.51
CA LYS A 149 31.45 -14.78 24.47
C LYS A 149 29.98 -15.21 24.51
N GLN A 150 29.15 -14.51 25.28
CA GLN A 150 27.71 -14.78 25.37
C GLN A 150 26.98 -14.36 24.11
N GLU A 151 27.33 -13.20 23.53
CA GLU A 151 26.74 -12.74 22.27
C GLU A 151 27.03 -13.72 21.13
N ILE A 152 28.28 -14.18 21.04
CA ILE A 152 28.69 -15.19 20.06
C ILE A 152 27.95 -16.52 20.29
N LEU A 153 27.84 -16.99 21.54
CA LEU A 153 27.10 -18.21 21.86
C LEU A 153 25.62 -18.09 21.48
N LEU A 154 24.98 -16.97 21.85
CA LEU A 154 23.58 -16.70 21.51
C LEU A 154 23.39 -16.67 19.99
N SER A 155 24.31 -16.05 19.24
CA SER A 155 24.24 -16.02 17.77
C SER A 155 24.32 -17.44 17.19
N VAL A 156 25.26 -18.26 17.66
CA VAL A 156 25.37 -19.67 17.26
C VAL A 156 24.09 -20.44 17.58
N CYS A 157 23.56 -20.30 18.79
CA CYS A 157 22.31 -20.95 19.19
C CYS A 157 21.12 -20.50 18.34
N CYS A 158 20.97 -19.20 18.07
CA CYS A 158 19.91 -18.67 17.21
C CYS A 158 20.02 -19.21 15.77
N ASN A 159 21.23 -19.37 15.22
CA ASN A 159 21.42 -19.98 13.91
C ASN A 159 21.01 -21.46 13.88
N ILE A 160 21.38 -22.25 14.90
CA ILE A 160 20.92 -23.65 15.03
C ILE A 160 19.39 -23.70 15.02
N LEU A 161 18.74 -22.87 15.84
CA LEU A 161 17.28 -22.80 15.91
C LEU A 161 16.67 -22.33 14.59
N CYS A 162 17.33 -21.40 13.88
CA CYS A 162 16.90 -20.91 12.58
C CYS A 162 16.92 -22.00 11.49
N HIS A 163 17.94 -22.87 11.48
CA HIS A 163 17.98 -24.00 10.55
C HIS A 163 16.92 -25.05 10.90
N ILE A 164 16.79 -25.42 12.19
CA ILE A 164 15.77 -26.40 12.61
C ILE A 164 14.34 -25.85 12.37
N ALA A 165 14.15 -24.53 12.40
CA ALA A 165 12.88 -23.87 12.14
C ALA A 165 12.42 -23.93 10.67
N ASP A 166 13.22 -24.50 9.75
CA ASP A 166 12.75 -24.85 8.40
C ASP A 166 11.60 -25.88 8.44
N ASP A 167 11.54 -26.72 9.48
CA ASP A 167 10.34 -27.50 9.80
C ASP A 167 9.35 -26.65 10.63
N TYR A 168 8.19 -26.33 10.05
CA TYR A 168 7.10 -25.63 10.73
C TYR A 168 6.61 -26.35 11.99
N SER A 169 6.69 -27.68 12.04
CA SER A 169 6.29 -28.46 13.22
C SER A 169 7.25 -28.20 14.39
N ALA A 170 8.55 -28.15 14.11
CA ALA A 170 9.58 -27.81 15.08
C ALA A 170 9.42 -26.35 15.52
N LEU A 171 9.28 -25.40 14.59
CA LEU A 171 9.10 -23.99 14.90
C LEU A 171 7.88 -23.74 15.81
N ARG A 172 6.72 -24.36 15.54
CA ARG A 172 5.55 -24.28 16.43
C ARG A 172 5.85 -24.80 17.84
N LYS A 173 6.60 -25.89 17.97
CA LYS A 173 7.02 -26.42 19.29
C LYS A 173 7.97 -25.44 20.00
N MET A 174 8.82 -24.73 19.26
CA MET A 174 9.70 -23.71 19.83
C MET A 174 8.92 -22.48 20.32
N ILE A 175 7.96 -22.00 19.54
CA ILE A 175 7.06 -20.90 19.92
C ILE A 175 6.32 -21.25 21.23
N LYS A 176 5.73 -22.45 21.31
CA LYS A 176 5.11 -22.95 22.55
C LYS A 176 6.06 -23.04 23.75
N LYS A 177 7.37 -23.01 23.52
CA LYS A 177 8.42 -23.00 24.55
C LYS A 177 9.07 -21.61 24.70
N SER A 178 8.27 -20.55 24.52
CA SER A 178 8.65 -19.16 24.77
C SER A 178 9.80 -18.65 23.89
N LEU A 179 9.93 -19.19 22.67
CA LEU A 179 10.93 -18.69 21.71
C LEU A 179 10.77 -17.19 21.46
N VAL A 180 9.54 -16.71 21.26
CA VAL A 180 9.28 -15.33 20.86
C VAL A 180 9.69 -14.34 21.97
N THR A 181 9.32 -14.62 23.22
CA THR A 181 9.78 -13.86 24.40
C THR A 181 11.31 -13.81 24.47
N MET A 182 11.99 -14.94 24.26
CA MET A 182 13.47 -14.98 24.26
C MET A 182 14.07 -14.11 23.15
N LEU A 183 13.51 -14.16 21.94
CA LEU A 183 13.97 -13.33 20.83
C LEU A 183 13.73 -11.84 21.08
N GLY A 184 12.61 -11.47 21.70
CA GLY A 184 12.33 -10.09 22.12
C GLY A 184 13.40 -9.53 23.06
N HIS A 185 13.89 -10.35 24.00
CA HIS A 185 15.03 -9.97 24.85
C HIS A 185 16.36 -9.93 24.10
N CYS A 186 16.58 -10.82 23.12
CA CYS A 186 17.79 -10.76 22.30
C CYS A 186 17.87 -9.48 21.45
N LEU A 187 16.74 -8.84 21.12
CA LEU A 187 16.71 -7.54 20.44
C LEU A 187 17.28 -6.38 21.29
N ASP A 188 17.43 -6.55 22.60
CA ASP A 188 18.14 -5.57 23.46
C ASP A 188 19.65 -5.51 23.16
N ILE A 189 20.18 -6.51 22.48
CA ILE A 189 21.62 -6.71 22.32
C ILE A 189 22.08 -6.04 21.03
N GLN A 190 23.02 -5.11 21.14
CA GLN A 190 23.51 -4.34 19.98
C GLN A 190 24.54 -5.08 19.10
N ALA A 191 24.75 -6.37 19.33
CA ALA A 191 25.67 -7.20 18.55
C ALA A 191 25.05 -7.56 17.19
N THR A 192 25.64 -7.07 16.09
CA THR A 192 25.07 -7.21 14.75
C THR A 192 24.87 -8.66 14.32
N ASP A 193 25.83 -9.55 14.63
CA ASP A 193 25.75 -10.96 14.21
C ASP A 193 24.64 -11.71 14.94
N LEU A 194 24.39 -11.36 16.21
CA LEU A 194 23.25 -11.88 16.96
C LEU A 194 21.93 -11.33 16.41
N LEU A 195 21.86 -10.02 16.18
CA LEU A 195 20.66 -9.39 15.59
C LEU A 195 20.30 -10.01 14.24
N THR A 196 21.28 -10.28 13.38
CA THR A 196 21.05 -11.00 12.11
C THR A 196 20.39 -12.35 12.36
N SER A 197 20.95 -13.19 13.24
CA SER A 197 20.39 -14.51 13.55
C SER A 197 19.00 -14.44 14.19
N VAL A 198 18.78 -13.48 15.09
CA VAL A 198 17.50 -13.23 15.75
C VAL A 198 16.44 -12.80 14.73
N LEU A 199 16.76 -11.85 13.85
CA LEU A 199 15.84 -11.37 12.83
C LEU A 199 15.51 -12.45 11.80
N CYS A 200 16.49 -13.26 11.37
CA CYS A 200 16.23 -14.41 10.49
C CYS A 200 15.21 -15.39 11.09
N LEU A 201 15.33 -15.69 12.38
CA LEU A 201 14.40 -16.56 13.08
C LEU A 201 13.04 -15.88 13.32
N LEU A 202 13.02 -14.58 13.64
CA LEU A 202 11.78 -13.80 13.76
C LEU A 202 11.04 -13.68 12.43
N ILE A 203 11.72 -13.57 11.28
CA ILE A 203 11.06 -13.59 9.96
C ILE A 203 10.25 -14.87 9.80
N LYS A 204 10.82 -16.03 10.18
CA LYS A 204 10.12 -17.31 10.13
C LYS A 204 8.98 -17.39 11.14
N ALA A 205 9.20 -16.91 12.37
CA ALA A 205 8.19 -16.98 13.44
C ALA A 205 7.03 -16.00 13.26
N SER A 206 7.29 -14.81 12.70
CA SER A 206 6.32 -13.71 12.56
C SER A 206 5.18 -13.99 11.56
N ILE A 207 5.21 -15.10 10.85
CA ILE A 207 4.08 -15.59 10.05
C ILE A 207 2.93 -16.12 10.93
N PHE A 208 3.23 -16.48 12.18
CA PHE A 208 2.24 -16.97 13.14
C PHE A 208 1.67 -15.80 13.93
N GLU A 209 0.35 -15.74 14.03
CA GLU A 209 -0.36 -14.66 14.73
C GLU A 209 0.06 -14.59 16.22
N GLU A 210 0.31 -15.73 16.86
CA GLU A 210 0.76 -15.79 18.25
C GLU A 210 2.08 -15.05 18.47
N THR A 211 2.96 -15.05 17.46
CA THR A 211 4.22 -14.29 17.50
C THR A 211 3.97 -12.80 17.55
N ALA A 212 3.03 -12.29 16.74
CA ALA A 212 2.69 -10.87 16.75
C ALA A 212 2.11 -10.46 18.11
N VAL A 213 1.18 -11.25 18.64
CA VAL A 213 0.55 -11.01 19.96
C VAL A 213 1.59 -11.03 21.08
N GLU A 214 2.53 -11.99 21.08
CA GLU A 214 3.55 -12.10 22.12
C GLU A 214 4.59 -10.97 22.04
N LEU A 215 5.01 -10.55 20.84
CA LEU A 215 5.92 -9.40 20.67
C LEU A 215 5.28 -8.08 21.07
N LEU A 216 3.97 -7.94 20.84
CA LEU A 216 3.21 -6.74 21.20
C LEU A 216 2.99 -6.64 22.71
N ARG A 217 2.62 -7.75 23.38
CA ARG A 217 2.32 -7.77 24.82
C ARG A 217 3.55 -7.96 25.71
N GLY A 218 4.68 -8.37 25.14
CA GLY A 218 5.91 -8.63 25.87
C GLY A 218 6.55 -7.37 26.46
N GLU A 219 7.26 -7.52 27.57
CA GLU A 219 7.97 -6.42 28.26
C GLU A 219 9.13 -5.81 27.44
N SER A 220 9.50 -6.46 26.33
CA SER A 220 10.71 -6.13 25.58
C SER A 220 10.55 -4.95 24.62
N LEU A 221 9.37 -4.35 24.44
CA LEU A 221 9.17 -3.27 23.45
C LEU A 221 9.75 -3.64 22.07
N ALA A 222 9.49 -4.88 21.65
CA ALA A 222 10.17 -5.48 20.49
C ALA A 222 9.88 -4.70 19.20
N ILE A 223 8.65 -4.20 19.03
CA ILE A 223 8.24 -3.45 17.84
C ILE A 223 9.02 -2.13 17.74
N GLU A 224 9.16 -1.38 18.83
CA GLU A 224 9.96 -0.16 18.87
C GLU A 224 11.41 -0.40 18.50
N LYS A 225 11.99 -1.49 19.00
CA LYS A 225 13.36 -1.89 18.66
C LYS A 225 13.47 -2.26 17.19
N LEU A 226 12.53 -3.02 16.65
CA LEU A 226 12.52 -3.35 15.22
C LEU A 226 12.47 -2.10 14.34
N VAL A 227 11.69 -1.08 14.75
CA VAL A 227 11.66 0.22 14.05
C VAL A 227 13.00 0.93 14.16
N SER A 228 13.65 0.94 15.33
CA SER A 228 14.96 1.59 15.49
C SER A 228 16.05 0.92 14.64
N LEU A 229 15.98 -0.42 14.48
CA LEU A 229 16.91 -1.20 13.65
C LEU A 229 16.85 -0.87 12.15
N LEU A 230 15.82 -0.16 11.67
CA LEU A 230 15.78 0.33 10.27
C LEU A 230 16.91 1.33 9.96
N HIS A 231 17.47 1.98 10.98
CA HIS A 231 18.62 2.86 10.83
C HIS A 231 19.96 2.11 10.76
N VAL A 232 19.99 0.82 11.07
CA VAL A 232 21.21 0.01 11.12
C VAL A 232 21.39 -0.74 9.80
N SER A 233 22.27 -0.25 8.94
CA SER A 233 22.44 -0.70 7.55
C SER A 233 22.70 -2.19 7.35
N LYS A 234 23.30 -2.88 8.33
CA LYS A 234 23.58 -4.32 8.25
C LYS A 234 22.36 -5.22 8.46
N VAL A 235 21.32 -4.71 9.13
CA VAL A 235 20.16 -5.51 9.57
C VAL A 235 18.81 -4.92 9.18
N ASN A 236 18.79 -3.71 8.62
CA ASN A 236 17.56 -3.00 8.27
C ASN A 236 16.68 -3.77 7.27
N GLU A 237 17.27 -4.48 6.30
CA GLU A 237 16.57 -5.36 5.36
C GLU A 237 15.79 -6.47 6.08
N LEU A 238 16.39 -7.11 7.08
CA LEU A 238 15.76 -8.16 7.86
C LEU A 238 14.70 -7.59 8.80
N ALA A 239 15.00 -6.46 9.45
CA ALA A 239 14.08 -5.78 10.36
C ALA A 239 12.79 -5.34 9.64
N VAL A 240 12.89 -4.77 8.44
CA VAL A 240 11.71 -4.37 7.66
C VAL A 240 10.86 -5.56 7.22
N ARG A 241 11.45 -6.75 7.02
CA ARG A 241 10.72 -7.98 6.71
C ARG A 241 9.94 -8.52 7.89
N VAL A 242 10.52 -8.45 9.10
CA VAL A 242 9.77 -8.76 10.33
C VAL A 242 8.61 -7.78 10.50
N LEU A 243 8.87 -6.47 10.37
CA LEU A 243 7.83 -5.44 10.48
C LEU A 243 6.72 -5.61 9.45
N PHE A 244 7.05 -6.00 8.21
CA PHE A 244 6.05 -6.33 7.19
C PHE A 244 5.14 -7.48 7.62
N ASN A 245 5.70 -8.60 8.11
CA ASN A 245 4.89 -9.71 8.60
C ASN A 245 4.02 -9.30 9.79
N LEU A 246 4.57 -8.52 10.73
CA LEU A 246 3.82 -8.01 11.88
C LEU A 246 2.73 -7.00 11.50
N SER A 247 2.89 -6.27 10.39
CA SER A 247 1.93 -5.25 9.97
C SER A 247 0.56 -5.83 9.57
N PHE A 248 0.44 -7.14 9.35
CA PHE A 248 -0.84 -7.79 9.13
C PHE A 248 -1.69 -7.93 10.41
N ASN A 249 -1.07 -7.81 11.59
CA ASN A 249 -1.81 -7.68 12.85
C ASN A 249 -2.15 -6.20 13.08
N VAL A 250 -3.43 -5.88 13.28
CA VAL A 250 -3.95 -4.51 13.36
C VAL A 250 -3.29 -3.71 14.49
N GLU A 251 -3.18 -4.28 15.69
CA GLU A 251 -2.56 -3.59 16.84
C GLU A 251 -1.06 -3.34 16.61
N CYS A 252 -0.35 -4.31 16.03
CA CYS A 252 1.04 -4.13 15.63
C CYS A 252 1.18 -3.03 14.56
N ALA A 253 0.33 -3.00 13.54
CA ALA A 253 0.35 -1.98 12.50
C ALA A 253 0.18 -0.56 13.07
N HIS A 254 -0.77 -0.38 14.00
CA HIS A 254 -0.95 0.88 14.71
C HIS A 254 0.29 1.27 15.51
N LEU A 255 0.87 0.35 16.28
CA LEU A 255 2.08 0.63 17.04
C LEU A 255 3.26 0.97 16.13
N ILE A 256 3.48 0.21 15.06
CA ILE A 256 4.50 0.47 14.03
C ILE A 256 4.34 1.89 13.46
N SER A 257 3.12 2.26 13.09
CA SER A 257 2.78 3.57 12.50
C SER A 257 2.95 4.73 13.48
N SER A 258 2.73 4.48 14.78
CA SER A 258 2.92 5.49 15.84
C SER A 258 4.39 5.84 16.09
N LYS A 259 5.33 5.03 15.57
CA LYS A 259 6.77 5.31 15.66
C LYS A 259 7.23 6.02 14.39
N SER A 260 8.40 6.66 14.46
CA SER A 260 9.01 7.41 13.35
C SER A 260 9.56 6.49 12.23
N ILE A 261 8.70 5.70 11.59
CA ILE A 261 9.09 4.67 10.62
C ILE A 261 9.15 5.18 9.16
N HIS A 262 8.36 6.18 8.81
CA HIS A 262 8.16 6.62 7.42
C HIS A 262 9.43 7.15 6.77
N SER A 263 10.20 8.00 7.47
CA SER A 263 11.48 8.53 6.96
C SER A 263 12.54 7.44 6.71
N PRO A 264 12.77 6.49 7.64
CA PRO A 264 13.60 5.31 7.37
C PRO A 264 13.17 4.50 6.15
N ILE A 265 11.88 4.22 6.00
CA ILE A 265 11.34 3.50 4.84
C ILE A 265 11.67 4.25 3.54
N ILE A 266 11.44 5.57 3.48
CA ILE A 266 11.74 6.38 2.29
C ILE A 266 13.23 6.32 1.93
N LYS A 267 14.11 6.37 2.93
CA LYS A 267 15.56 6.20 2.70
C LYS A 267 15.88 4.81 2.13
N MET A 268 15.20 3.77 2.62
CA MET A 268 15.37 2.40 2.15
C MET A 268 14.82 2.17 0.74
N LEU A 269 13.76 2.88 0.33
CA LEU A 269 13.23 2.83 -1.05
C LEU A 269 14.27 3.29 -2.08
N ARG A 270 15.16 4.22 -1.71
CA ARG A 270 16.24 4.71 -2.60
C ARG A 270 17.45 3.77 -2.68
N ASN A 271 17.45 2.64 -1.97
CA ASN A 271 18.56 1.70 -1.97
C ASN A 271 18.12 0.34 -2.52
N LYS A 272 18.80 -0.11 -3.59
CA LYS A 272 18.51 -1.36 -4.30
C LYS A 272 18.44 -2.60 -3.40
N SER A 273 19.27 -2.70 -2.36
CA SER A 273 19.28 -3.88 -1.48
C SER A 273 18.08 -3.94 -0.53
N THR A 274 17.48 -2.79 -0.21
CA THR A 274 16.37 -2.67 0.74
C THR A 274 15.04 -2.31 0.09
N TYR A 275 15.07 -1.95 -1.20
CA TYR A 275 13.91 -1.47 -1.97
C TYR A 275 12.72 -2.44 -1.85
N ALA A 276 12.91 -3.70 -2.23
CA ALA A 276 11.79 -4.64 -2.33
C ALA A 276 11.02 -4.83 -1.01
N PRO A 277 11.68 -5.11 0.14
CA PRO A 277 10.94 -5.25 1.39
C PRO A 277 10.44 -3.91 1.96
N ALA A 278 11.15 -2.79 1.74
CA ALA A 278 10.66 -1.46 2.13
C ALA A 278 9.40 -1.06 1.35
N CYS A 279 9.36 -1.34 0.04
CA CYS A 279 8.21 -1.07 -0.81
C CYS A 279 6.99 -1.88 -0.39
N LYS A 280 7.17 -3.15 0.01
CA LYS A 280 6.09 -4.00 0.55
C LYS A 280 5.48 -3.45 1.83
N LEU A 281 6.31 -3.03 2.79
CA LEU A 281 5.82 -2.43 4.02
C LEU A 281 5.17 -1.06 3.76
N ALA A 282 5.77 -0.21 2.91
CA ALA A 282 5.19 1.07 2.53
C ALA A 282 3.81 0.89 1.88
N TYR A 283 3.69 -0.05 0.95
CA TYR A 283 2.43 -0.38 0.29
C TYR A 283 1.38 -0.81 1.30
N HIS A 284 1.69 -1.76 2.17
CA HIS A 284 0.76 -2.23 3.19
C HIS A 284 0.29 -1.10 4.12
N LEU A 285 1.22 -0.29 4.64
CA LEU A 285 0.89 0.85 5.50
C LEU A 285 0.09 1.94 4.78
N SER A 286 0.34 2.18 3.48
CA SER A 286 -0.34 3.20 2.68
C SER A 286 -1.84 2.94 2.45
N SER A 287 -2.34 1.74 2.79
CA SER A 287 -3.76 1.43 2.78
C SER A 287 -4.55 2.28 3.81
N ASN A 288 -3.89 2.71 4.89
CA ASN A 288 -4.44 3.57 5.93
C ASN A 288 -4.17 5.06 5.61
N GLU A 289 -5.15 5.92 5.87
CA GLU A 289 -5.10 7.36 5.57
C GLU A 289 -4.04 8.13 6.34
N ASP A 290 -3.94 7.92 7.66
CA ASP A 290 -2.93 8.57 8.51
C ASP A 290 -1.51 8.25 8.02
N ASN A 291 -1.28 7.00 7.62
CA ASN A 291 0.01 6.58 7.07
C ASN A 291 0.33 7.26 5.74
N ARG A 292 -0.66 7.50 4.87
CA ARG A 292 -0.45 8.29 3.66
C ARG A 292 0.00 9.71 4.02
N PHE A 293 -0.68 10.35 4.97
CA PHE A 293 -0.31 11.67 5.48
C PHE A 293 1.13 11.70 6.03
N PHE A 294 1.51 10.74 6.87
CA PHE A 294 2.85 10.66 7.43
C PHE A 294 3.94 10.40 6.38
N PHE A 295 3.66 9.56 5.37
CA PHE A 295 4.59 9.36 4.26
C PHE A 295 4.79 10.62 3.42
N VAL A 296 3.71 11.35 3.12
CA VAL A 296 3.79 12.62 2.38
C VAL A 296 4.59 13.65 3.17
N THR A 297 4.29 13.81 4.46
CA THR A 297 5.04 14.70 5.37
C THR A 297 6.52 14.33 5.45
N ALA A 298 6.85 13.04 5.37
CA ALA A 298 8.23 12.56 5.34
C ALA A 298 8.92 12.66 3.96
N GLY A 299 8.21 13.13 2.91
CA GLY A 299 8.76 13.43 1.59
C GLY A 299 8.71 12.28 0.58
N ILE A 300 7.77 11.34 0.70
CA ILE A 300 7.69 10.15 -0.17
C ILE A 300 7.49 10.50 -1.65
N SER A 301 6.77 11.57 -1.98
CA SER A 301 6.40 11.91 -3.36
C SER A 301 7.64 12.12 -4.23
N SER A 302 8.69 12.74 -3.67
CA SER A 302 9.98 12.88 -4.35
C SER A 302 10.62 11.52 -4.67
N ALA A 303 10.63 10.59 -3.71
CA ALA A 303 11.21 9.26 -3.88
C ALA A 303 10.42 8.43 -4.90
N LEU A 304 9.10 8.54 -4.93
CA LEU A 304 8.28 7.87 -5.95
C LEU A 304 8.59 8.37 -7.36
N MET A 305 8.76 9.68 -7.53
CA MET A 305 9.11 10.27 -8.83
C MET A 305 10.55 9.92 -9.25
N ASP A 306 11.48 9.82 -8.30
CA ASP A 306 12.82 9.29 -8.56
C ASP A 306 12.75 7.85 -9.07
N LEU A 307 12.00 6.98 -8.38
CA LEU A 307 11.80 5.58 -8.78
C LEU A 307 11.16 5.46 -10.16
N LEU A 308 10.11 6.23 -10.45
CA LEU A 308 9.48 6.25 -11.78
C LEU A 308 10.44 6.69 -12.89
N ARG A 309 11.36 7.62 -12.61
CA ARG A 309 12.39 8.04 -13.57
C ARG A 309 13.42 6.97 -13.86
N GLU A 310 13.69 6.08 -12.92
CA GLU A 310 14.62 4.95 -13.09
C GLU A 310 14.01 3.79 -13.90
N ILE A 311 12.69 3.76 -14.09
CA ILE A 311 12.02 2.73 -14.88
C ILE A 311 12.38 2.93 -16.35
N SER A 312 13.08 1.94 -16.91
CA SER A 312 13.40 1.91 -18.34
C SER A 312 12.10 1.97 -19.16
N PRO A 313 12.06 2.68 -20.31
CA PRO A 313 10.89 2.73 -21.18
C PRO A 313 10.37 1.36 -21.64
N ARG A 314 11.22 0.32 -21.59
CA ARG A 314 10.87 -1.07 -21.91
C ARG A 314 10.78 -1.98 -20.67
N GLY A 315 11.06 -1.43 -19.49
CA GLY A 315 10.95 -2.14 -18.22
C GLY A 315 9.51 -2.18 -17.74
N ARG A 316 9.14 -3.23 -17.02
CA ARG A 316 7.85 -3.30 -16.33
C ARG A 316 7.95 -2.62 -14.97
N MET A 317 6.84 -2.04 -14.53
CA MET A 317 6.74 -1.53 -13.17
C MET A 317 6.61 -2.70 -12.18
N ASP A 318 7.22 -2.56 -11.01
CA ASP A 318 7.01 -3.48 -9.91
C ASP A 318 5.57 -3.37 -9.39
N GLU A 319 4.88 -4.50 -9.22
CA GLU A 319 3.46 -4.53 -8.83
C GLU A 319 3.21 -3.85 -7.47
N VAL A 320 4.17 -3.97 -6.55
CA VAL A 320 4.09 -3.35 -5.22
C VAL A 320 4.27 -1.83 -5.32
N LEU A 321 5.21 -1.36 -6.14
CA LEU A 321 5.35 0.07 -6.45
C LEU A 321 4.11 0.63 -7.13
N SER A 322 3.52 -0.12 -8.07
CA SER A 322 2.27 0.24 -8.73
C SER A 322 1.16 0.48 -7.71
N GLY A 323 0.95 -0.46 -6.78
CA GLY A 323 -0.02 -0.30 -5.70
C GLY A 323 0.30 0.86 -4.76
N LEU A 324 1.59 1.07 -4.44
CA LEU A 324 2.03 2.16 -3.56
C LEU A 324 1.77 3.54 -4.19
N LEU A 325 2.03 3.70 -5.50
CA LEU A 325 1.76 4.93 -6.25
C LEU A 325 0.26 5.26 -6.24
N VAL A 326 -0.59 4.29 -6.56
CA VAL A 326 -2.04 4.47 -6.56
C VAL A 326 -2.53 4.85 -5.16
N ASN A 327 -2.10 4.14 -4.12
CA ASN A 327 -2.53 4.44 -2.75
C ASN A 327 -2.10 5.83 -2.30
N LEU A 328 -0.83 6.20 -2.48
CA LEU A 328 -0.33 7.48 -1.98
C LEU A 328 -0.95 8.67 -2.71
N THR A 329 -1.25 8.54 -4.00
CA THR A 329 -1.91 9.61 -4.77
C THR A 329 -3.38 9.83 -4.41
N LEU A 330 -4.00 8.95 -3.60
CA LEU A 330 -5.31 9.22 -3.00
C LEU A 330 -5.25 10.33 -1.93
N HIS A 331 -4.08 10.59 -1.36
CA HIS A 331 -3.92 11.65 -0.36
C HIS A 331 -3.74 13.02 -1.04
N PRO A 332 -4.54 14.05 -0.69
CA PRO A 332 -4.55 15.33 -1.40
C PRO A 332 -3.16 16.00 -1.50
N LEU A 333 -2.42 16.03 -0.39
CA LEU A 333 -1.08 16.63 -0.37
C LEU A 333 -0.05 15.86 -1.23
N CYS A 334 -0.26 14.56 -1.47
CA CYS A 334 0.60 13.81 -2.39
C CYS A 334 0.31 14.20 -3.84
N ALA A 335 -0.98 14.27 -4.19
CA ALA A 335 -1.42 14.70 -5.52
C ALA A 335 -0.93 16.12 -5.82
N GLU A 336 -1.09 17.04 -4.88
CA GLU A 336 -0.56 18.40 -4.95
C GLU A 336 0.96 18.41 -5.19
N GLU A 337 1.76 17.69 -4.39
CA GLU A 337 3.22 17.64 -4.58
C GLU A 337 3.64 17.07 -5.93
N ILE A 338 2.85 16.18 -6.52
CA ILE A 338 3.13 15.59 -7.82
C ILE A 338 2.75 16.57 -8.95
N LEU A 339 1.67 17.34 -8.80
CA LEU A 339 1.24 18.30 -9.80
C LEU A 339 2.06 19.60 -9.77
N LEU A 340 2.47 20.04 -8.58
CA LEU A 340 3.36 21.18 -8.40
C LEU A 340 4.70 21.00 -9.14
N HIS A 341 5.41 22.11 -9.36
CA HIS A 341 6.57 22.23 -10.26
C HIS A 341 6.20 22.26 -11.75
N ASN A 342 5.24 23.12 -12.12
CA ASN A 342 4.81 23.35 -13.51
C ASN A 342 4.42 22.06 -14.25
N GLY A 343 3.87 21.08 -13.53
CA GLY A 343 3.46 19.81 -14.13
C GLY A 343 4.58 18.93 -14.68
N GLU A 344 5.86 19.16 -14.34
CA GLU A 344 6.97 18.36 -14.90
C GLU A 344 6.85 16.87 -14.52
N ARG A 345 6.43 16.58 -13.29
CA ARG A 345 6.25 15.22 -12.78
C ARG A 345 5.07 14.51 -13.46
N VAL A 346 3.93 15.17 -13.62
CA VAL A 346 2.80 14.60 -14.37
C VAL A 346 3.15 14.40 -15.85
N THR A 347 3.91 15.32 -16.44
CA THR A 347 4.45 15.19 -17.81
C THR A 347 5.35 13.97 -17.96
N ASN A 348 6.17 13.67 -16.95
CA ASN A 348 6.97 12.45 -16.92
C ASN A 348 6.12 11.18 -16.86
N ILE A 349 5.01 11.18 -16.10
CA ILE A 349 4.07 10.05 -16.08
C ILE A 349 3.46 9.84 -17.47
N PHE A 350 2.98 10.90 -18.13
CA PHE A 350 2.47 10.82 -19.50
C PHE A 350 3.52 10.34 -20.49
N ARG A 351 4.78 10.76 -20.35
CA ARG A 351 5.89 10.26 -21.18
C ARG A 351 6.07 8.74 -21.00
N ILE A 352 5.98 8.22 -19.78
CA ILE A 352 6.06 6.77 -19.52
C ILE A 352 4.87 6.04 -20.17
N ILE A 353 3.64 6.57 -20.01
CA ILE A 353 2.45 6.01 -20.64
C ILE A 353 2.62 5.92 -22.17
N LYS A 354 3.11 7.00 -22.81
CA LYS A 354 3.36 7.06 -24.27
C LYS A 354 4.41 6.06 -24.76
N GLN A 355 5.34 5.64 -23.89
CA GLN A 355 6.46 4.77 -24.24
C GLN A 355 6.24 3.31 -23.83
N SER A 356 5.29 3.04 -22.94
CA SER A 356 5.02 1.72 -22.42
C SER A 356 4.24 0.86 -23.41
N ASN A 357 4.61 -0.41 -23.49
CA ASN A 357 3.85 -1.45 -24.21
C ASN A 357 3.03 -2.33 -23.25
N SER A 358 3.10 -2.08 -21.95
CA SER A 358 2.47 -2.91 -20.92
C SER A 358 1.12 -2.32 -20.54
N HIS A 359 0.03 -2.98 -20.94
CA HIS A 359 -1.32 -2.51 -20.60
C HIS A 359 -1.53 -2.41 -19.08
N CYS A 360 -0.96 -3.31 -18.29
CA CYS A 360 -1.05 -3.24 -16.83
C CYS A 360 -0.36 -1.99 -16.27
N ASP A 361 0.84 -1.65 -16.77
CA ASP A 361 1.56 -0.47 -16.30
C ASP A 361 0.83 0.81 -16.74
N ILE A 362 0.33 0.85 -17.98
CA ILE A 362 -0.50 1.96 -18.46
C ILE A 362 -1.72 2.12 -17.55
N GLN A 363 -2.47 1.04 -17.29
CA GLN A 363 -3.67 1.09 -16.46
C GLN A 363 -3.39 1.66 -15.06
N VAL A 364 -2.31 1.22 -14.41
CA VAL A 364 -1.90 1.72 -13.10
C VAL A 364 -1.58 3.22 -13.17
N LEU A 365 -0.81 3.64 -14.17
CA LEU A 365 -0.47 5.05 -14.33
C LEU A 365 -1.70 5.90 -14.66
N LEU A 366 -2.68 5.38 -15.39
CA LEU A 366 -3.96 6.06 -15.59
C LEU A 366 -4.74 6.20 -14.29
N LYS A 367 -4.73 5.20 -13.40
CA LYS A 367 -5.33 5.35 -12.06
C LYS A 367 -4.64 6.45 -11.25
N VAL A 368 -3.32 6.59 -11.37
CA VAL A 368 -2.58 7.71 -10.76
C VAL A 368 -3.04 9.04 -11.37
N ILE A 369 -3.07 9.17 -12.70
CA ILE A 369 -3.54 10.39 -13.39
C ILE A 369 -5.00 10.72 -13.03
N ARG A 370 -5.85 9.71 -12.87
CA ARG A 370 -7.24 9.86 -12.40
C ARG A 370 -7.30 10.45 -10.99
N ASN A 371 -6.47 9.97 -10.06
CA ASN A 371 -6.40 10.55 -8.72
C ASN A 371 -5.92 12.02 -8.76
N LEU A 372 -4.96 12.34 -9.63
CA LEU A 372 -4.47 13.70 -9.80
C LEU A 372 -5.53 14.63 -10.41
N SER A 373 -6.26 14.18 -11.44
CA SER A 373 -7.35 14.96 -12.05
C SER A 373 -8.52 15.15 -11.09
N GLN A 374 -8.89 14.12 -10.32
CA GLN A 374 -9.90 14.27 -9.26
C GLN A 374 -9.50 15.34 -8.24
N TRP A 375 -8.22 15.39 -7.89
CA TRP A 375 -7.71 16.40 -6.97
C TRP A 375 -7.84 17.82 -7.54
N THR A 376 -7.55 18.02 -8.83
CA THR A 376 -7.72 19.33 -9.48
C THR A 376 -9.19 19.73 -9.58
N THR A 377 -10.10 18.81 -9.91
CA THR A 377 -11.54 19.08 -9.94
C THR A 377 -12.05 19.54 -8.58
N GLU A 378 -11.70 18.83 -7.51
CA GLU A 378 -12.11 19.19 -6.15
C GLU A 378 -11.46 20.49 -5.68
N LEU A 379 -10.20 20.75 -6.07
CA LEU A 379 -9.54 22.02 -5.80
C LEU A 379 -10.30 23.18 -6.44
N GLN A 380 -10.70 23.08 -7.71
CA GLN A 380 -11.47 24.12 -8.40
C GLN A 380 -12.81 24.39 -7.71
N TYR A 381 -13.53 23.34 -7.30
CA TYR A 381 -14.76 23.48 -6.52
C TYR A 381 -14.52 24.24 -5.21
N ARG A 382 -13.46 23.89 -4.48
CA ARG A 382 -13.10 24.56 -3.22
C ARG A 382 -12.68 26.00 -3.42
N LEU A 383 -11.95 26.30 -4.49
CA LEU A 383 -11.56 27.66 -4.86
C LEU A 383 -12.79 28.52 -5.17
N HIS A 384 -13.77 27.98 -5.88
CA HIS A 384 -15.03 28.67 -6.12
C HIS A 384 -15.79 28.96 -4.81
N LYS A 385 -15.82 28.00 -3.89
CA LYS A 385 -16.42 28.18 -2.57
C LYS A 385 -15.66 29.23 -1.73
N ALA A 386 -14.32 29.23 -1.79
CA ALA A 386 -13.48 30.25 -1.16
C ALA A 386 -13.79 31.64 -1.72
N LEU A 387 -14.03 31.73 -3.04
CA LEU A 387 -14.45 32.96 -3.71
C LEU A 387 -15.77 33.52 -3.20
N ILE A 388 -16.77 32.65 -3.06
CA ILE A 388 -18.08 33.04 -2.55
C ILE A 388 -18.01 33.48 -1.07
N LEU A 389 -17.23 32.77 -0.25
CA LEU A 389 -17.12 33.06 1.19
C LEU A 389 -16.17 34.22 1.51
N GLY A 390 -15.26 34.55 0.59
CA GLY A 390 -14.24 35.56 0.77
C GLY A 390 -13.09 35.14 1.70
N ASP A 391 -12.90 33.83 1.94
CA ASP A 391 -11.83 33.31 2.79
C ASP A 391 -11.28 31.96 2.29
N SER A 392 -10.07 31.61 2.76
CA SER A 392 -9.35 30.41 2.33
C SER A 392 -9.72 29.12 3.08
N ARG A 393 -10.68 29.16 4.02
CA ARG A 393 -11.02 27.98 4.85
C ARG A 393 -11.42 26.75 4.03
N PRO A 394 -12.14 26.87 2.89
CA PRO A 394 -12.45 25.70 2.05
C PRO A 394 -11.22 24.93 1.52
N LEU A 395 -10.05 25.57 1.48
CA LEU A 395 -8.79 24.99 1.00
C LEU A 395 -8.00 24.27 2.10
N GLU A 396 -8.31 24.53 3.37
CA GLU A 396 -7.58 23.96 4.51
C GLU A 396 -7.64 22.42 4.50
N GLY A 397 -6.48 21.79 4.69
CA GLY A 397 -6.33 20.33 4.68
C GLY A 397 -6.34 19.69 3.28
N TRP A 398 -6.79 20.40 2.24
CA TRP A 398 -6.75 19.92 0.86
C TRP A 398 -5.45 20.28 0.15
N VAL A 399 -4.95 21.48 0.40
CA VAL A 399 -3.68 22.01 -0.12
C VAL A 399 -2.72 22.33 1.03
N LYS A 400 -1.41 22.30 0.78
CA LYS A 400 -0.39 22.65 1.77
C LYS A 400 -0.46 24.11 2.19
N ARG A 401 -0.67 24.99 1.21
CA ARG A 401 -0.65 26.44 1.36
C ARG A 401 -1.69 27.08 0.47
N ALA A 402 -2.72 27.67 1.07
CA ALA A 402 -3.80 28.32 0.34
C ALA A 402 -3.29 29.44 -0.58
N GLU A 403 -2.23 30.15 -0.17
CA GLU A 403 -1.64 31.26 -0.94
C GLU A 403 -1.08 30.82 -2.30
N THR A 404 -0.90 29.51 -2.49
CA THR A 404 -0.45 28.91 -3.77
C THR A 404 -1.53 29.03 -4.84
N TYR A 405 -2.81 29.03 -4.46
CA TYR A 405 -3.95 28.97 -5.39
C TYR A 405 -4.91 30.15 -5.25
N TRP A 406 -4.80 30.90 -4.16
CA TRP A 406 -5.72 31.93 -3.75
C TRP A 406 -4.96 33.12 -3.17
N SER A 407 -5.24 34.34 -3.63
CA SER A 407 -4.64 35.55 -3.06
C SER A 407 -5.71 36.58 -2.67
N SER A 408 -5.51 37.24 -1.53
CA SER A 408 -6.30 38.39 -1.09
C SER A 408 -5.42 39.65 -1.14
N THR A 409 -5.83 40.63 -1.93
CA THR A 409 -5.12 41.91 -2.07
C THR A 409 -5.96 43.00 -1.41
N GLU A 410 -5.40 43.71 -0.44
CA GLU A 410 -6.03 44.91 0.12
C GLU A 410 -5.86 46.07 -0.85
N SER A 411 -6.96 46.55 -1.42
CA SER A 411 -6.96 47.77 -2.23
C SER A 411 -7.29 48.98 -1.36
N ASN A 412 -6.32 49.90 -1.21
CA ASN A 412 -6.57 51.23 -0.66
C ASN A 412 -7.06 52.12 -1.80
N GLN A 413 -8.36 52.39 -1.90
CA GLN A 413 -8.82 53.47 -2.77
C GLN A 413 -8.52 54.82 -2.10
N GLU A 414 -7.58 55.57 -2.64
CA GLU A 414 -7.44 57.01 -2.38
C GLU A 414 -8.67 57.74 -2.96
N SER A 415 -9.79 57.69 -2.25
CA SER A 415 -10.89 58.64 -2.47
C SER A 415 -10.77 59.76 -1.45
N SER A 416 -10.86 61.00 -1.92
CA SER A 416 -10.57 62.24 -1.18
C SER A 416 -11.66 62.66 -0.18
N ASP A 417 -12.51 61.75 0.27
CA ASP A 417 -13.54 62.01 1.28
C ASP A 417 -13.44 60.98 2.42
N SER A 418 -13.82 61.41 3.61
CA SER A 418 -13.43 60.91 4.94
C SER A 418 -13.77 59.46 5.34
N ASP A 419 -14.10 58.56 4.40
CA ASP A 419 -14.43 57.17 4.68
C ASP A 419 -13.38 56.22 4.08
N LYS A 420 -12.33 55.93 4.85
CA LYS A 420 -11.36 54.87 4.52
C LYS A 420 -11.99 53.49 4.72
N SER A 421 -12.72 53.01 3.72
CA SER A 421 -13.12 51.60 3.65
C SER A 421 -12.08 50.82 2.84
N ASN A 422 -11.30 49.96 3.51
CA ASN A 422 -10.44 48.99 2.83
C ASN A 422 -11.33 47.94 2.16
N PHE A 423 -11.20 47.73 0.85
CA PHE A 423 -11.85 46.64 0.13
C PHE A 423 -10.84 45.55 -0.20
N ILE A 424 -11.17 44.30 0.15
CA ILE A 424 -10.36 43.11 -0.13
C ILE A 424 -10.77 42.57 -1.50
N GLN A 425 -9.84 42.51 -2.45
CA GLN A 425 -10.01 41.87 -3.74
C GLN A 425 -9.37 40.49 -3.72
N ASN A 426 -10.14 39.45 -4.05
CA ASN A 426 -9.65 38.07 -4.06
C ASN A 426 -9.44 37.56 -5.49
N SER A 427 -8.37 36.80 -5.72
CA SER A 427 -8.06 36.18 -7.02
C SER A 427 -7.71 34.70 -6.89
N ILE A 428 -8.07 33.93 -7.92
CA ILE A 428 -7.71 32.53 -8.09
C ILE A 428 -6.56 32.44 -9.09
N ILE A 429 -5.49 31.75 -8.74
CA ILE A 429 -4.27 31.59 -9.57
C ILE A 429 -4.06 30.15 -10.06
N TYR A 430 -5.09 29.29 -9.97
CA TYR A 430 -5.09 27.92 -10.47
C TYR A 430 -4.54 27.81 -11.92
N TRP A 431 -5.02 28.68 -12.79
CA TRP A 431 -4.69 28.74 -14.21
C TRP A 431 -3.22 28.96 -14.52
N GLU A 432 -2.48 29.60 -13.61
CA GLU A 432 -1.05 29.88 -13.81
C GLU A 432 -0.20 28.60 -13.78
N HIS A 433 -0.76 27.49 -13.31
CA HIS A 433 -0.04 26.23 -13.19
C HIS A 433 -0.06 25.35 -14.43
N HIS A 434 -1.01 25.56 -15.35
CA HIS A 434 -1.12 24.82 -16.62
C HIS A 434 -0.97 23.30 -16.47
N PHE A 435 -1.64 22.70 -15.47
CA PHE A 435 -1.43 21.29 -15.10
C PHE A 435 -1.73 20.33 -16.25
N TRP A 436 -2.73 20.65 -17.09
CA TRP A 436 -3.30 19.73 -18.08
C TRP A 436 -3.17 20.21 -19.53
N ASP A 437 -2.89 21.49 -19.78
CA ASP A 437 -2.89 22.13 -21.11
C ASP A 437 -2.17 21.29 -22.19
N ALA A 438 -0.96 20.80 -21.87
CA ALA A 438 -0.13 20.03 -22.80
C ALA A 438 -0.60 18.59 -23.05
N HIS A 439 -1.59 18.12 -22.28
CA HIS A 439 -2.01 16.72 -22.25
C HIS A 439 -3.44 16.50 -22.74
N ILE A 440 -4.29 17.54 -22.81
CA ILE A 440 -5.71 17.45 -23.22
C ILE A 440 -5.89 16.70 -24.55
N GLU A 441 -5.16 17.10 -25.59
CA GLU A 441 -5.24 16.44 -26.90
C GLU A 441 -4.84 14.97 -26.82
N PHE A 442 -3.78 14.67 -26.06
CA PHE A 442 -3.33 13.29 -25.90
C PHE A 442 -4.35 12.44 -25.15
N LEU A 443 -4.97 12.97 -24.08
CA LEU A 443 -6.01 12.29 -23.31
C LEU A 443 -7.19 11.92 -24.21
N LEU A 444 -7.71 12.89 -24.95
CA LEU A 444 -8.86 12.69 -25.83
C LEU A 444 -8.54 11.70 -26.95
N GLN A 445 -7.45 11.90 -27.69
CA GLN A 445 -7.10 10.99 -28.77
C GLN A 445 -6.78 9.58 -28.27
N SER A 446 -6.18 9.44 -27.09
CA SER A 446 -5.92 8.12 -26.50
C SER A 446 -7.22 7.40 -26.14
N ALA A 447 -8.21 8.10 -25.58
CA ALA A 447 -9.53 7.53 -25.31
C ALA A 447 -10.22 7.08 -26.60
N LEU A 448 -10.24 7.93 -27.62
CA LEU A 448 -10.95 7.68 -28.88
C LEU A 448 -10.38 6.51 -29.71
N HIS A 449 -9.07 6.25 -29.58
CA HIS A 449 -8.41 5.13 -30.28
C HIS A 449 -8.18 3.92 -29.38
N CYS A 450 -8.69 3.93 -28.14
CA CYS A 450 -8.51 2.81 -27.22
C CYS A 450 -9.45 1.66 -27.57
N GLU A 451 -8.87 0.51 -27.89
CA GLU A 451 -9.62 -0.75 -28.12
C GLU A 451 -9.76 -1.59 -26.84
N ASN A 452 -8.96 -1.32 -25.81
CA ASN A 452 -8.98 -2.07 -24.56
C ASN A 452 -9.92 -1.39 -23.55
N ASP A 453 -11.05 -2.02 -23.26
CA ASP A 453 -12.08 -1.45 -22.38
C ASP A 453 -11.58 -1.15 -20.95
N ASP A 454 -10.61 -1.93 -20.45
CA ASP A 454 -10.03 -1.76 -19.12
C ASP A 454 -9.13 -0.52 -19.00
N LEU A 455 -8.58 -0.07 -20.13
CA LEU A 455 -7.85 1.18 -20.24
C LEU A 455 -8.80 2.32 -20.56
N LEU A 456 -9.76 2.08 -21.46
CA LEU A 456 -10.74 3.06 -21.90
C LEU A 456 -11.56 3.61 -20.73
N VAL A 457 -11.97 2.76 -19.79
CA VAL A 457 -12.68 3.22 -18.59
C VAL A 457 -11.84 4.23 -17.79
N GLU A 458 -10.54 4.00 -17.63
CA GLU A 458 -9.67 4.95 -16.91
C GLU A 458 -9.43 6.23 -17.72
N TRP A 459 -9.34 6.15 -19.05
CA TRP A 459 -9.27 7.35 -19.90
C TRP A 459 -10.52 8.22 -19.81
N ILE A 460 -11.71 7.62 -19.89
CA ILE A 460 -12.99 8.34 -19.75
C ILE A 460 -13.07 8.96 -18.36
N ARG A 461 -12.69 8.23 -17.30
CA ARG A 461 -12.64 8.77 -15.93
C ARG A 461 -11.79 10.02 -15.79
N ILE A 462 -10.62 10.03 -16.43
CA ILE A 462 -9.77 11.22 -16.43
C ILE A 462 -10.50 12.36 -17.16
N LEU A 463 -11.06 12.12 -18.34
CA LEU A 463 -11.79 13.13 -19.11
C LEU A 463 -13.01 13.69 -18.35
N THR A 464 -13.71 12.86 -17.58
CA THR A 464 -14.81 13.29 -16.69
C THR A 464 -14.36 14.29 -15.63
N ASN A 465 -13.11 14.18 -15.16
CA ASN A 465 -12.56 15.09 -14.15
C ASN A 465 -12.01 16.39 -14.75
N ILE A 466 -11.69 16.42 -16.05
CA ILE A 466 -11.18 17.62 -16.72
C ILE A 466 -12.32 18.62 -16.89
N THR A 467 -12.20 19.78 -16.27
CA THR A 467 -13.21 20.83 -16.38
C THR A 467 -12.86 21.81 -17.49
N LYS A 468 -13.72 22.81 -17.72
CA LYS A 468 -13.36 23.94 -18.60
C LYS A 468 -12.11 24.67 -18.11
N ASP A 469 -11.80 24.57 -16.81
CA ASP A 469 -10.67 25.27 -16.20
C ASP A 469 -9.32 24.57 -16.40
N ASP A 470 -9.34 23.39 -16.99
CA ASP A 470 -8.15 22.59 -17.32
C ASP A 470 -7.76 22.72 -18.80
N LEU A 471 -8.57 23.41 -19.60
CA LEU A 471 -8.35 23.55 -21.04
C LEU A 471 -7.34 24.67 -21.34
N PRO A 472 -6.53 24.51 -22.40
CA PRO A 472 -5.69 25.58 -22.92
C PRO A 472 -6.46 26.88 -23.16
N ALA A 473 -5.80 28.02 -22.97
CA ALA A 473 -6.39 29.33 -23.17
C ALA A 473 -7.04 29.46 -24.57
N GLY A 474 -8.33 29.82 -24.59
CA GLY A 474 -9.11 30.00 -25.81
C GLY A 474 -9.73 28.71 -26.38
N LEU A 475 -9.43 27.55 -25.82
CA LEU A 475 -10.07 26.28 -26.18
C LEU A 475 -11.28 26.03 -25.27
N GLN A 476 -12.37 25.54 -25.83
CA GLN A 476 -13.55 25.10 -25.09
C GLN A 476 -13.85 23.63 -25.37
N TRP A 477 -14.60 22.99 -24.48
CA TRP A 477 -15.04 21.61 -24.70
C TRP A 477 -15.83 21.46 -26.00
N HIS A 478 -16.65 22.46 -26.37
CA HIS A 478 -17.41 22.39 -27.61
C HIS A 478 -16.53 22.28 -28.87
N ASP A 479 -15.36 22.93 -28.88
CA ASP A 479 -14.40 22.84 -30.00
C ASP A 479 -13.90 21.40 -30.15
N LEU A 480 -13.47 20.80 -29.04
CA LEU A 480 -12.99 19.41 -28.99
C LEU A 480 -14.06 18.41 -29.41
N LEU A 481 -15.31 18.63 -28.96
CA LEU A 481 -16.46 17.79 -29.31
C LEU A 481 -16.80 17.91 -30.79
N PHE A 482 -16.77 19.12 -31.35
CA PHE A 482 -17.08 19.37 -32.75
C PHE A 482 -16.02 18.72 -33.67
N ASP A 483 -14.74 18.93 -33.39
CA ASP A 483 -13.62 18.40 -34.17
C ASP A 483 -13.57 16.87 -34.19
N ASN A 484 -14.05 16.23 -33.11
CA ASN A 484 -14.05 14.78 -32.94
C ASN A 484 -15.45 14.15 -32.98
N ASN A 485 -16.46 14.89 -33.47
CA ASN A 485 -17.88 14.54 -33.34
C ASN A 485 -18.18 13.08 -33.74
N CYS A 486 -17.84 12.70 -34.97
CA CYS A 486 -18.12 11.35 -35.49
C CYS A 486 -17.48 10.24 -34.63
N LYS A 487 -16.29 10.48 -34.07
CA LYS A 487 -15.58 9.50 -33.24
C LYS A 487 -16.21 9.38 -31.86
N ILE A 488 -16.50 10.52 -31.22
CA ILE A 488 -17.11 10.57 -29.88
C ILE A 488 -18.50 9.94 -29.91
N VAL A 489 -19.37 10.36 -30.84
CA VAL A 489 -20.74 9.81 -30.94
C VAL A 489 -20.71 8.31 -31.20
N ARG A 490 -19.82 7.84 -32.08
CA ARG A 490 -19.65 6.41 -32.35
C ARG A 490 -19.18 5.65 -31.11
N LEU A 491 -18.24 6.21 -30.35
CA LEU A 491 -17.73 5.62 -29.11
C LEU A 491 -18.83 5.52 -28.05
N CYS A 492 -19.53 6.63 -27.78
CA CYS A 492 -20.61 6.67 -26.81
C CYS A 492 -21.74 5.70 -27.17
N ARG A 493 -22.17 5.65 -28.44
CA ARG A 493 -23.19 4.69 -28.89
C ARG A 493 -22.74 3.24 -28.78
N ARG A 494 -21.50 2.92 -29.19
CA ARG A 494 -20.94 1.57 -29.00
C ARG A 494 -21.06 1.12 -27.54
N ILE A 495 -20.83 2.03 -26.60
CA ILE A 495 -20.84 1.73 -25.17
C ILE A 495 -22.29 1.67 -24.64
N LEU A 496 -23.11 2.68 -24.92
CA LEU A 496 -24.47 2.81 -24.37
C LEU A 496 -25.45 1.80 -24.98
N ASP A 497 -25.39 1.58 -26.29
CA ASP A 497 -26.30 0.71 -27.05
C ASP A 497 -25.97 -0.77 -26.90
N SER A 498 -24.80 -1.11 -26.33
CA SER A 498 -24.41 -2.50 -26.12
C SER A 498 -25.36 -3.22 -25.14
N ASP A 499 -26.01 -4.26 -25.64
CA ASP A 499 -26.89 -5.14 -24.85
C ASP A 499 -26.11 -5.93 -23.80
N LYS A 500 -26.82 -6.47 -22.79
CA LYS A 500 -26.26 -7.34 -21.74
C LYS A 500 -25.50 -8.57 -22.26
N THR A 501 -25.63 -8.90 -23.54
CA THR A 501 -24.98 -10.01 -24.23
C THR A 501 -23.55 -9.72 -24.69
N GLU A 502 -23.16 -8.44 -24.79
CA GLU A 502 -21.77 -8.06 -25.03
C GLU A 502 -21.06 -7.89 -23.68
N ASN A 503 -19.88 -8.50 -23.53
CA ASN A 503 -19.02 -8.46 -22.33
C ASN A 503 -18.44 -7.05 -22.02
N LEU A 504 -19.13 -5.97 -22.39
CA LEU A 504 -18.77 -4.60 -22.04
C LEU A 504 -19.12 -4.35 -20.56
N ARG A 505 -18.12 -3.95 -19.76
CA ARG A 505 -18.28 -3.74 -18.32
C ARG A 505 -19.26 -2.61 -18.02
N ASP A 506 -20.13 -2.84 -17.04
CA ASP A 506 -21.04 -1.83 -16.50
C ASP A 506 -20.29 -0.56 -16.03
N ASP A 507 -19.05 -0.72 -15.54
CA ASP A 507 -18.17 0.40 -15.16
C ASP A 507 -17.94 1.40 -16.31
N LEU A 508 -17.76 0.94 -17.54
CA LEU A 508 -17.53 1.83 -18.69
C LEU A 508 -18.81 2.58 -19.09
N LYS A 509 -19.97 1.91 -19.01
CA LYS A 509 -21.28 2.53 -19.27
C LYS A 509 -21.59 3.62 -18.24
N LEU A 510 -21.24 3.34 -16.98
CA LEU A 510 -21.36 4.28 -15.88
C LEU A 510 -20.53 5.54 -16.15
N GLU A 511 -19.26 5.38 -16.52
CA GLU A 511 -18.37 6.51 -16.72
C GLU A 511 -18.72 7.36 -17.95
N VAL A 512 -19.18 6.74 -19.05
CA VAL A 512 -19.71 7.49 -20.20
C VAL A 512 -20.98 8.27 -19.82
N THR A 513 -21.85 7.69 -18.99
CA THR A 513 -23.06 8.37 -18.49
C THR A 513 -22.68 9.62 -17.71
N ILE A 514 -21.75 9.49 -16.75
CA ILE A 514 -21.29 10.62 -15.94
C ILE A 514 -20.64 11.68 -16.83
N TRP A 515 -19.78 11.29 -17.76
CA TRP A 515 -19.09 12.22 -18.66
C TRP A 515 -20.08 13.04 -19.50
N LEU A 516 -21.12 12.41 -20.07
CA LEU A 516 -22.16 13.12 -20.82
C LEU A 516 -22.95 14.09 -19.93
N GLY A 517 -23.24 13.71 -18.69
CA GLY A 517 -23.84 14.58 -17.68
C GLY A 517 -22.98 15.82 -17.39
N GLU A 518 -21.68 15.62 -17.16
CA GLU A 518 -20.73 16.69 -16.83
C GLU A 518 -20.54 17.67 -18.00
N LEU A 519 -20.48 17.17 -19.23
CA LEU A 519 -20.43 18.04 -20.43
C LEU A 519 -21.64 18.98 -20.50
N CYS A 520 -22.81 18.57 -20.03
CA CYS A 520 -24.02 19.40 -19.97
C CYS A 520 -23.97 20.51 -18.91
N ALA A 521 -22.88 20.66 -18.15
CA ALA A 521 -22.66 21.85 -17.34
C ALA A 521 -22.40 23.12 -18.20
N SER A 522 -21.97 22.96 -19.46
CA SER A 522 -21.77 24.05 -20.42
C SER A 522 -22.90 24.13 -21.43
N LYS A 523 -23.43 25.33 -21.68
CA LYS A 523 -24.52 25.56 -22.63
C LYS A 523 -24.18 25.08 -24.04
N GLU A 524 -22.97 25.38 -24.52
CA GLU A 524 -22.49 25.04 -25.85
C GLU A 524 -22.40 23.52 -26.04
N CYS A 525 -21.93 22.81 -25.00
CA CYS A 525 -21.87 21.35 -24.99
C CYS A 525 -23.27 20.74 -24.92
N SER A 526 -24.21 21.33 -24.17
CA SER A 526 -25.62 20.89 -24.17
C SER A 526 -26.24 20.99 -25.55
N HIS A 527 -26.00 22.08 -26.28
CA HIS A 527 -26.46 22.21 -27.67
C HIS A 527 -25.89 21.10 -28.57
N TRP A 528 -24.58 20.83 -28.45
CA TRP A 528 -23.94 19.75 -29.19
C TRP A 528 -24.53 18.38 -28.84
N ILE A 529 -24.68 18.05 -27.54
CA ILE A 529 -25.24 16.78 -27.08
C ILE A 529 -26.67 16.57 -27.60
N ALA A 530 -27.50 17.62 -27.55
CA ALA A 530 -28.86 17.58 -28.09
C ALA A 530 -28.88 17.31 -29.60
N SER A 531 -27.91 17.85 -30.35
CA SER A 531 -27.79 17.64 -31.81
C SER A 531 -27.18 16.28 -32.21
N SER A 532 -26.54 15.58 -31.27
CA SER A 532 -25.78 14.35 -31.51
C SER A 532 -26.62 13.07 -31.35
N ASN A 533 -27.92 13.19 -31.02
CA ASN A 533 -28.82 12.07 -30.71
C ASN A 533 -28.23 11.12 -29.65
N LEU A 534 -27.46 11.67 -28.71
CA LEU A 534 -26.91 10.93 -27.56
C LEU A 534 -27.91 10.93 -26.39
N ILE A 535 -28.75 11.97 -26.28
CA ILE A 535 -29.84 12.02 -25.31
C ILE A 535 -30.83 10.87 -25.52
N ASP A 536 -31.13 10.51 -26.78
CA ASP A 536 -31.99 9.35 -27.08
C ASP A 536 -31.38 8.04 -26.59
N ALA A 537 -30.07 7.83 -26.77
CA ALA A 537 -29.38 6.65 -26.22
C ALA A 537 -29.43 6.64 -24.67
N MET A 538 -29.38 7.81 -24.05
CA MET A 538 -29.56 7.96 -22.59
C MET A 538 -31.02 7.69 -22.16
N HIS A 539 -32.02 8.04 -22.98
CA HIS A 539 -33.44 7.69 -22.75
C HIS A 539 -33.62 6.18 -22.76
N ASP A 540 -33.18 5.52 -23.83
CA ASP A 540 -33.26 4.07 -23.97
C ASP A 540 -32.60 3.36 -22.80
N LYS A 541 -31.43 3.88 -22.36
CA LYS A 541 -30.71 3.29 -21.24
C LYS A 541 -31.43 3.47 -19.90
N LEU A 542 -31.97 4.65 -19.62
CA LEU A 542 -32.75 4.90 -18.41
C LEU A 542 -33.97 3.98 -18.35
N ILE A 543 -34.73 3.89 -19.44
CA ILE A 543 -35.92 3.05 -19.53
C ILE A 543 -35.55 1.58 -19.32
N GLN A 544 -34.51 1.09 -20.00
CA GLN A 544 -34.01 -0.27 -19.84
C GLN A 544 -33.60 -0.57 -18.39
N CYS A 545 -32.82 0.31 -17.77
CA CYS A 545 -32.35 0.14 -16.39
C CYS A 545 -33.48 0.20 -15.37
N ALA A 546 -34.45 1.10 -15.55
CA ALA A 546 -35.54 1.32 -14.61
C ALA A 546 -36.53 0.14 -14.60
N ALA A 547 -36.75 -0.49 -15.77
CA ALA A 547 -37.60 -1.66 -15.92
C ALA A 547 -37.05 -2.93 -15.23
N LEU A 548 -35.76 -2.98 -14.89
CA LEU A 548 -35.16 -4.15 -14.25
C LEU A 548 -35.47 -4.16 -12.75
N VAL A 549 -36.00 -5.29 -12.26
CA VAL A 549 -36.26 -5.49 -10.82
C VAL A 549 -34.94 -5.52 -10.04
N ASP A 550 -33.98 -6.33 -10.49
CA ASP A 550 -32.64 -6.49 -9.88
C ASP A 550 -31.54 -5.72 -10.65
N GLY A 551 -31.85 -4.51 -11.14
CA GLY A 551 -30.89 -3.67 -11.87
C GLY A 551 -29.83 -3.01 -10.96
N SER A 552 -28.69 -2.60 -11.53
CA SER A 552 -27.69 -1.80 -10.81
C SER A 552 -28.28 -0.45 -10.39
N GLU A 553 -28.50 -0.25 -9.08
CA GLU A 553 -28.96 1.02 -8.53
C GLU A 553 -27.95 2.15 -8.73
N GLU A 554 -26.65 1.81 -8.81
CA GLU A 554 -25.59 2.78 -9.07
C GLU A 554 -25.73 3.39 -10.47
N MET A 555 -25.95 2.56 -11.49
CA MET A 555 -26.19 3.03 -12.86
C MET A 555 -27.44 3.92 -12.93
N LEU A 556 -28.54 3.50 -12.28
CA LEU A 556 -29.76 4.31 -12.21
C LEU A 556 -29.53 5.65 -11.52
N LEU A 557 -28.79 5.67 -10.41
CA LEU A 557 -28.45 6.90 -9.71
C LEU A 557 -27.65 7.85 -10.60
N GLN A 558 -26.62 7.36 -11.30
CA GLN A 558 -25.80 8.20 -12.18
C GLN A 558 -26.57 8.69 -13.42
N LEU A 559 -27.47 7.87 -13.97
CA LEU A 559 -28.39 8.33 -15.00
C LEU A 559 -29.25 9.49 -14.48
N LEU A 560 -29.93 9.32 -13.35
CA LEU A 560 -30.77 10.38 -12.78
C LEU A 560 -29.99 11.66 -12.47
N LEU A 561 -28.77 11.56 -11.93
CA LEU A 561 -27.89 12.71 -11.72
C LEU A 561 -27.52 13.40 -13.04
N SER A 562 -27.24 12.64 -14.10
CA SER A 562 -26.97 13.18 -15.44
C SER A 562 -28.20 13.90 -16.01
N TYR A 563 -29.41 13.39 -15.77
CA TYR A 563 -30.65 14.06 -16.20
C TYR A 563 -30.89 15.37 -15.47
N LYS A 564 -30.47 15.50 -14.20
CA LYS A 564 -30.48 16.82 -13.53
C LYS A 564 -29.63 17.83 -14.31
N GLN A 565 -28.47 17.41 -14.82
CA GLN A 565 -27.63 18.27 -15.66
C GLN A 565 -28.27 18.54 -17.03
N PHE A 566 -28.90 17.54 -17.66
CA PHE A 566 -29.59 17.71 -18.94
C PHE A 566 -30.74 18.72 -18.86
N MET A 567 -31.35 18.90 -17.69
CA MET A 567 -32.41 19.88 -17.50
C MET A 567 -31.91 21.32 -17.26
N MET A 568 -30.60 21.54 -17.13
CA MET A 568 -30.04 22.88 -16.86
C MET A 568 -30.26 23.85 -18.03
N TYR A 569 -30.09 23.40 -19.27
CA TYR A 569 -30.23 24.22 -20.47
C TYR A 569 -31.42 23.75 -21.32
N GLU A 570 -32.02 24.70 -22.06
CA GLU A 570 -33.29 24.54 -22.74
C GLU A 570 -33.26 23.45 -23.83
N GLU A 571 -32.16 23.38 -24.58
CA GLU A 571 -31.99 22.47 -25.72
C GLU A 571 -32.08 21.00 -25.32
N THR A 572 -31.38 20.60 -24.25
CA THR A 572 -31.43 19.24 -23.71
C THR A 572 -32.67 19.02 -22.86
N ARG A 573 -33.16 20.03 -22.13
CA ARG A 573 -34.37 19.94 -21.32
C ARG A 573 -35.59 19.58 -22.15
N PHE A 574 -35.78 20.20 -23.31
CA PHE A 574 -36.92 19.87 -24.18
C PHE A 574 -36.89 18.44 -24.68
N GLN A 575 -35.70 17.89 -24.97
CA GLN A 575 -35.56 16.49 -25.35
C GLN A 575 -35.90 15.56 -24.19
N VAL A 576 -35.49 15.90 -22.96
CA VAL A 576 -35.84 15.13 -21.76
C VAL A 576 -37.34 15.13 -21.49
N ILE A 577 -37.99 16.31 -21.48
CA ILE A 577 -39.43 16.43 -21.21
C ILE A 577 -40.27 15.79 -22.32
N GLY A 578 -39.81 15.90 -23.57
CA GLY A 578 -40.45 15.27 -24.74
C GLY A 578 -40.07 13.80 -24.95
N GLY A 579 -39.16 13.25 -24.13
CA GLY A 579 -38.67 11.88 -24.26
C GLY A 579 -39.71 10.85 -23.83
N GLY A 580 -40.22 10.07 -24.77
CA GLY A 580 -41.22 9.05 -24.49
C GLY A 580 -40.68 7.97 -23.53
N GLY A 581 -41.42 7.66 -22.46
CA GLY A 581 -41.03 6.64 -21.48
C GLY A 581 -40.09 7.14 -20.37
N VAL A 582 -39.52 8.34 -20.50
CA VAL A 582 -38.54 8.89 -19.54
C VAL A 582 -39.20 9.17 -18.18
N VAL A 583 -40.37 9.82 -18.20
CA VAL A 583 -41.10 10.18 -16.98
C VAL A 583 -41.60 8.92 -16.27
N GLU A 584 -42.11 7.94 -17.02
CA GLU A 584 -42.52 6.65 -16.49
C GLU A 584 -41.34 5.89 -15.87
N ALA A 585 -40.17 5.92 -16.51
CA ALA A 585 -38.96 5.33 -15.96
C ALA A 585 -38.56 6.02 -14.64
N MET A 586 -38.54 7.35 -14.58
CA MET A 586 -38.25 8.10 -13.34
C MET A 586 -39.26 7.80 -12.23
N LEU A 587 -40.55 7.66 -12.56
CA LEU A 587 -41.58 7.31 -11.59
C LEU A 587 -41.38 5.88 -11.04
N SER A 588 -41.00 4.93 -11.89
CA SER A 588 -40.68 3.57 -11.43
C SER A 588 -39.50 3.54 -10.45
N CYS A 589 -38.55 4.49 -10.59
CA CYS A 589 -37.43 4.65 -9.67
C CYS A 589 -37.84 5.06 -8.25
N LEU A 590 -39.06 5.57 -8.03
CA LEU A 590 -39.56 5.94 -6.69
C LEU A 590 -39.74 4.75 -5.74
N THR A 591 -39.78 3.53 -6.30
CA THR A 591 -39.88 2.28 -5.54
C THR A 591 -38.53 1.65 -5.23
N LYS A 592 -37.43 2.22 -5.73
CA LYS A 592 -36.06 1.73 -5.57
C LYS A 592 -35.43 2.22 -4.26
N GLY A 593 -34.15 1.89 -4.05
CA GLY A 593 -33.38 2.34 -2.90
C GLY A 593 -33.41 3.85 -2.66
N HIS A 594 -33.19 4.26 -1.41
CA HIS A 594 -33.41 5.62 -0.94
C HIS A 594 -32.71 6.72 -1.78
N ALA A 595 -31.48 6.49 -2.21
CA ALA A 595 -30.73 7.47 -3.01
C ALA A 595 -31.32 7.65 -4.42
N VAL A 596 -31.68 6.55 -5.08
CA VAL A 596 -32.33 6.55 -6.40
C VAL A 596 -33.69 7.21 -6.32
N LYS A 597 -34.51 6.81 -5.34
CA LYS A 597 -35.83 7.41 -5.08
C LYS A 597 -35.74 8.92 -4.91
N ARG A 598 -34.87 9.39 -4.01
CA ARG A 598 -34.70 10.82 -3.75
C ARG A 598 -34.29 11.59 -5.01
N THR A 599 -33.32 11.06 -5.76
CA THR A 599 -32.83 11.74 -6.96
C THR A 599 -33.90 11.76 -8.05
N ALA A 600 -34.68 10.69 -8.19
CA ALA A 600 -35.84 10.66 -9.09
C ALA A 600 -36.91 11.68 -8.67
N GLU A 601 -37.21 11.81 -7.38
CA GLU A 601 -38.12 12.85 -6.88
C GLU A 601 -37.64 14.25 -7.26
N GLU A 602 -36.35 14.54 -7.08
CA GLU A 602 -35.74 15.80 -7.47
C GLU A 602 -35.88 16.06 -8.98
N CYS A 603 -35.65 15.04 -9.83
CA CYS A 603 -35.86 15.17 -11.27
C CYS A 603 -37.32 15.45 -11.64
N LEU A 604 -38.26 14.73 -11.03
CA LEU A 604 -39.69 14.89 -11.30
C LEU A 604 -40.20 16.27 -10.86
N VAL A 605 -39.69 16.81 -9.75
CA VAL A 605 -40.00 18.18 -9.32
C VAL A 605 -39.48 19.20 -10.33
N LEU A 606 -38.26 19.04 -10.83
CA LEU A 606 -37.73 19.91 -11.88
C LEU A 606 -38.59 19.88 -13.14
N ILE A 607 -39.02 18.70 -13.60
CA ILE A 607 -39.92 18.56 -14.75
C ILE A 607 -41.25 19.30 -14.51
N GLU A 608 -41.89 19.07 -13.35
CA GLU A 608 -43.12 19.78 -12.99
C GLU A 608 -42.93 21.30 -12.98
N ASP A 609 -41.80 21.80 -12.48
CA ASP A 609 -41.51 23.23 -12.43
C ASP A 609 -41.27 23.82 -13.83
N PHE A 610 -40.61 23.09 -14.72
CA PHE A 610 -40.33 23.54 -16.09
C PHE A 610 -41.54 23.46 -17.03
N GLU A 611 -42.51 22.59 -16.77
CA GLU A 611 -43.73 22.47 -17.55
C GLU A 611 -44.85 23.44 -17.14
N ARG A 612 -44.67 24.21 -16.06
CA ARG A 612 -45.64 25.23 -15.66
C ARG A 612 -45.63 26.38 -16.65
N ASP A 613 -46.80 26.68 -17.20
CA ASP A 613 -47.01 27.90 -17.97
C ASP A 613 -47.11 29.14 -17.07
N GLN A 614 -47.34 30.31 -17.68
CA GLN A 614 -47.44 31.59 -16.98
C GLN A 614 -48.60 31.66 -15.98
N ASP A 615 -49.61 30.80 -16.14
CA ASP A 615 -50.78 30.68 -15.28
C ASP A 615 -50.64 29.53 -14.26
N CYS A 616 -49.43 28.98 -14.12
CA CYS A 616 -49.10 27.84 -13.27
C CYS A 616 -49.84 26.53 -13.62
N VAL A 617 -50.34 26.40 -14.85
CA VAL A 617 -50.97 25.17 -15.37
C VAL A 617 -49.87 24.21 -15.84
N LEU A 618 -50.03 22.93 -15.51
CA LEU A 618 -49.07 21.89 -15.89
C LEU A 618 -49.31 21.37 -17.30
N GLY A 619 -48.21 21.14 -18.01
CA GLY A 619 -48.17 20.34 -19.24
C GLY A 619 -48.55 18.86 -19.02
N SER A 620 -48.57 18.10 -20.12
CA SER A 620 -49.00 16.70 -20.13
C SER A 620 -48.14 15.80 -19.24
N SER A 621 -46.82 16.02 -19.21
CA SER A 621 -45.92 15.20 -18.42
C SER A 621 -46.06 15.54 -16.92
N GLY A 622 -46.18 16.82 -16.57
CA GLY A 622 -46.43 17.28 -15.20
C GLY A 622 -47.77 16.80 -14.64
N MET A 623 -48.80 16.74 -15.48
CA MET A 623 -50.09 16.12 -15.11
C MET A 623 -49.97 14.62 -14.89
N ALA A 624 -49.22 13.89 -15.72
CA ALA A 624 -48.98 12.46 -15.54
C ALA A 624 -48.24 12.16 -14.21
N ILE A 625 -47.23 12.98 -13.87
CA ILE A 625 -46.51 12.87 -12.59
C ILE A 625 -47.48 13.04 -11.41
N LYS A 626 -48.35 14.05 -11.43
CA LYS A 626 -49.35 14.27 -10.39
C LYS A 626 -50.35 13.12 -10.26
N CYS A 627 -50.85 12.59 -11.37
CA CYS A 627 -51.78 11.46 -11.36
C CYS A 627 -51.15 10.22 -10.72
N ILE A 628 -49.94 9.85 -11.13
CA ILE A 628 -49.25 8.65 -10.63
C ILE A 628 -48.87 8.81 -9.15
N ARG A 629 -48.44 10.00 -8.73
CA ARG A 629 -48.21 10.31 -7.30
C ARG A 629 -49.50 10.20 -6.47
N TYR A 630 -50.62 10.68 -7.02
CA TYR A 630 -51.91 10.58 -6.36
C TYR A 630 -52.38 9.13 -6.22
N GLU A 631 -52.23 8.31 -7.26
CA GLU A 631 -52.54 6.88 -7.22
C GLU A 631 -51.72 6.16 -6.14
N ALA A 632 -50.41 6.41 -6.08
CA ALA A 632 -49.54 5.84 -5.05
C ALA A 632 -49.92 6.27 -3.62
N LEU A 633 -50.36 7.52 -3.44
CA LEU A 633 -50.85 8.02 -2.14
C LEU A 633 -52.17 7.34 -1.74
N VAL A 634 -53.07 7.14 -2.71
CA VAL A 634 -54.36 6.47 -2.49
C VAL A 634 -54.15 5.01 -2.10
N GLU A 635 -53.23 4.29 -2.75
CA GLU A 635 -52.89 2.91 -2.37
C GLU A 635 -52.35 2.79 -0.93
N GLN A 636 -51.55 3.78 -0.48
CA GLN A 636 -51.05 3.84 0.91
C GLN A 636 -52.11 4.20 1.96
N ILE A 637 -53.24 4.79 1.54
CA ILE A 637 -54.35 5.14 2.43
C ILE A 637 -55.37 3.99 2.52
N ILE A 638 -55.46 3.16 1.48
CA ILE A 638 -56.43 2.05 1.37
C ILE A 638 -55.92 0.76 2.02
N TYR A 639 -54.59 0.59 2.16
CA TYR A 639 -53.94 -0.49 2.90
C TYR A 639 -53.41 -0.03 4.25
#